data_AF-A0A7C7QPW5-F1
#
_entry.id   AF-A0A7C7QPW5-F1
#
_cell.length_a   1.000
_cell.length_b   1.000
_cell.length_c   1.000
_cell.angle_alpha   90.00
_cell.angle_beta   90.00
_cell.angle_gamma   90.00
#
_symmetry.space_group_name_H-M   'P 1'
#
loop_
_entity.id
_entity.type
_entity.pdbx_description
1 polymer ?
#
loop_
_entity_poly.entity_id
_entity_poly.type
_entity_poly.pdbx_seq_one_letter_code
_entity_poly.pdbx_strand_id
1 'polypeptide(L)'
;FRWARELFGSQAALLALFLFVFDPNVLAHARLTTTDLGVTAFSFLAVYALWRSLCREAWYDVILTGMALGLALTARFSALLLCPLFLILVLWQAITRKTLRLLLALLATFVLASFTLWAVYGFQFGPLETGGLPLPAPSYLQGVQDILLRARIGSQAFLMGRYSTTGWWYYFPIAFLIKTPIPTLLFLLAALLLTALHRTWRRDIFLLMPMAAFFGVNLFGHLNIGYRYLLPALPFAFVYIAQVAKSEFGTRSLTRTVGGLLLVWYLIGTLLIYPDYLAYFNELAGGPANGYRWLVDSNLDWGQDLKGLKTYMDREGIDRIKLSYFGAAHPDYYGIIYDPLPSYPLVLGEPDRRTFYPHRPAPGIYAISVSNLQGVLLEDRDTFAWFKDQRPVASIGHSIHIYEVQADGQGTGPVSLCLSGLAVDEIDPITYDQAIGTNDVRIKWFDTRSSLIVPTAGRPGWLLASDATPLSPALEDWLHPIVSPWGTCRTVDGKTAYTLYRVVDKETFRRRLHDLRERSAVWSSREADLTSPQAEAHRLPLPVDFGHQVKLFGYELVETMHSDGQIELLTAWRVVAPTDAPLVIFAHLLDTNGQFVAGQDRLDVPPAGWEVNDHFLQLHWLTIPPDLPTERWVVEVGVYARDTLQRLPVFGGDGRQAPQDRVLLFSNQ
;
A
#
# COMPACT_ATOMS: atom_id res chain seq x y z
N PHE A 1 -4.67 -17.08 35.16
CA PHE A 1 -4.54 -18.15 36.16
C PHE A 1 -4.66 -17.68 37.62
N ARG A 2 -3.69 -16.91 38.18
CA ARG A 2 -3.66 -16.57 39.62
C ARG A 2 -4.95 -15.93 40.15
N TRP A 3 -5.46 -14.90 39.49
CA TRP A 3 -6.69 -14.22 39.91
C TRP A 3 -7.91 -15.16 39.91
N ALA A 4 -8.09 -15.95 38.84
CA ALA A 4 -9.15 -16.97 38.78
C ALA A 4 -9.01 -18.04 39.89
N ARG A 5 -7.78 -18.43 40.27
CA ARG A 5 -7.56 -19.36 41.39
C ARG A 5 -8.01 -18.77 42.72
N GLU A 6 -7.69 -17.50 42.97
CA GLU A 6 -8.07 -16.80 44.20
C GLU A 6 -9.59 -16.59 44.31
N LEU A 7 -10.29 -16.35 43.19
CA LEU A 7 -11.75 -16.18 43.17
C LEU A 7 -12.51 -17.51 43.15
N PHE A 8 -12.06 -18.45 42.31
CA PHE A 8 -12.86 -19.60 41.88
C PHE A 8 -12.12 -20.95 42.02
N GLY A 9 -10.91 -20.99 42.58
CA GLY A 9 -10.17 -22.24 42.80
C GLY A 9 -9.44 -22.78 41.55
N SER A 10 -8.73 -23.90 41.72
CA SER A 10 -7.75 -24.37 40.72
C SER A 10 -8.35 -24.81 39.39
N GLN A 11 -9.51 -25.48 39.37
CA GLN A 11 -10.15 -25.94 38.13
C GLN A 11 -10.61 -24.74 37.28
N ALA A 12 -11.24 -23.74 37.90
CA ALA A 12 -11.59 -22.49 37.25
C ALA A 12 -10.35 -21.76 36.72
N ALA A 13 -9.25 -21.77 37.48
CA ALA A 13 -8.00 -21.16 37.04
C ALA A 13 -7.42 -21.81 35.77
N LEU A 14 -7.52 -23.14 35.65
CA LEU A 14 -7.13 -23.87 34.45
C LEU A 14 -8.04 -23.54 33.28
N LEU A 15 -9.36 -23.45 33.48
CA LEU A 15 -10.31 -23.02 32.45
C LEU A 15 -9.97 -21.61 31.93
N ALA A 16 -9.75 -20.64 32.82
CA ALA A 16 -9.37 -19.29 32.42
C ALA A 16 -8.04 -19.24 31.66
N LEU A 17 -7.08 -20.08 32.05
CA LEU A 17 -5.79 -20.17 31.35
C LEU A 17 -5.95 -20.81 29.97
N PHE A 18 -6.74 -21.87 29.87
CA PHE A 18 -7.03 -22.56 28.62
C PHE A 18 -7.69 -21.61 27.60
N LEU A 19 -8.71 -20.87 28.04
CA LEU A 19 -9.38 -19.84 27.22
C LEU A 19 -8.49 -18.67 26.85
N PHE A 20 -7.38 -18.42 27.56
CA PHE A 20 -6.46 -17.35 27.19
C PHE A 20 -5.42 -17.85 26.18
N VAL A 21 -4.84 -19.04 26.42
CA VAL A 21 -3.74 -19.59 25.61
C VAL A 21 -4.21 -20.01 24.22
N PHE A 22 -5.46 -20.46 24.09
CA PHE A 22 -6.03 -20.87 22.81
C PHE A 22 -6.99 -19.81 22.24
N ASP A 23 -6.95 -18.55 22.67
CA ASP A 23 -7.81 -17.54 22.06
C ASP A 23 -7.20 -17.08 20.74
N PRO A 24 -7.91 -17.20 19.60
CA PRO A 24 -7.34 -16.84 18.30
C PRO A 24 -7.01 -15.34 18.22
N ASN A 25 -7.75 -14.44 18.88
CA ASN A 25 -7.45 -13.01 18.84
C ASN A 25 -6.21 -12.68 19.70
N VAL A 26 -6.06 -13.31 20.87
CA VAL A 26 -4.82 -13.19 21.66
C VAL A 26 -3.62 -13.71 20.88
N LEU A 27 -3.74 -14.89 20.24
CA LEU A 27 -2.67 -15.49 19.44
C LEU A 27 -2.32 -14.66 18.20
N ALA A 28 -3.32 -14.06 17.54
CA ALA A 28 -3.11 -13.15 16.40
C ALA A 28 -2.23 -11.97 16.81
N HIS A 29 -2.62 -11.26 17.86
CA HIS A 29 -1.93 -10.06 18.30
C HIS A 29 -0.62 -10.35 19.06
N ALA A 30 -0.37 -11.59 19.47
CA ALA A 30 0.92 -12.04 20.01
C ALA A 30 2.03 -12.14 18.96
N ARG A 31 1.67 -12.17 17.67
CA ARG A 31 2.60 -12.29 16.55
C ARG A 31 2.87 -10.96 15.84
N LEU A 32 2.18 -9.90 16.25
CA LEU A 32 2.31 -8.57 15.65
C LEU A 32 3.12 -7.66 16.57
N THR A 33 4.02 -6.86 15.98
CA THR A 33 4.76 -5.83 16.71
C THR A 33 3.88 -4.61 16.93
N THR A 34 2.95 -4.69 17.89
CA THR A 34 2.05 -3.59 18.27
C THR A 34 2.02 -3.37 19.78
N THR A 35 1.36 -2.29 20.22
CA THR A 35 1.19 -1.98 21.65
C THR A 35 -0.02 -2.66 22.30
N ASP A 36 -0.79 -3.44 21.54
CA ASP A 36 -2.10 -3.96 21.95
C ASP A 36 -2.01 -4.96 23.11
N LEU A 37 -1.04 -5.88 23.08
CA LEU A 37 -0.84 -6.82 24.18
C LEU A 37 -0.16 -6.17 25.40
N GLY A 38 0.66 -5.14 25.19
CA GLY A 38 1.23 -4.36 26.28
C GLY A 38 0.14 -3.74 27.15
N VAL A 39 -0.79 -3.01 26.54
CA VAL A 39 -1.92 -2.43 27.27
C VAL A 39 -2.82 -3.50 27.86
N THR A 40 -3.06 -4.61 27.17
CA THR A 40 -3.89 -5.72 27.66
C THR A 40 -3.32 -6.32 28.95
N ALA A 41 -2.02 -6.65 28.95
CA ALA A 41 -1.34 -7.25 30.09
C ALA A 41 -1.27 -6.30 31.29
N PHE A 42 -0.83 -5.06 31.07
CA PHE A 42 -0.67 -4.09 32.16
C PHE A 42 -2.00 -3.58 32.70
N SER A 43 -3.04 -3.43 31.87
CA SER A 43 -4.39 -3.09 32.34
C SER A 43 -4.95 -4.20 33.24
N PHE A 44 -4.81 -5.45 32.82
CA PHE A 44 -5.26 -6.60 33.60
C PHE A 44 -4.50 -6.72 34.94
N LEU A 45 -3.18 -6.54 34.91
CA LEU A 45 -2.35 -6.54 36.12
C LEU A 45 -2.73 -5.39 37.07
N ALA A 46 -2.95 -4.19 36.54
CA ALA A 46 -3.29 -3.01 37.33
C ALA A 46 -4.63 -3.20 38.05
N VAL A 47 -5.67 -3.68 37.36
CA VAL A 47 -6.96 -3.96 38.01
C VAL A 47 -6.87 -5.14 38.99
N TYR A 48 -6.12 -6.19 38.67
CA TYR A 48 -5.90 -7.32 39.59
C TYR A 48 -5.21 -6.86 40.89
N ALA A 49 -4.16 -6.04 40.77
CA ALA A 49 -3.44 -5.47 41.90
C ALA A 49 -4.33 -4.50 42.70
N LEU A 50 -5.16 -3.70 42.03
CA LEU A 50 -6.15 -2.84 42.69
C LEU A 50 -7.14 -3.68 43.50
N TRP A 51 -7.74 -4.71 42.90
CA TRP A 51 -8.66 -5.61 43.59
C TRP A 51 -7.99 -6.24 44.83
N ARG A 52 -6.74 -6.69 44.70
CA ARG A 52 -5.97 -7.23 45.82
C ARG A 52 -5.69 -6.20 46.91
N SER A 53 -5.29 -4.98 46.56
CA SER A 53 -5.02 -3.92 47.54
C SER A 53 -6.28 -3.56 48.33
N LEU A 54 -7.45 -3.60 47.69
CA LEU A 54 -8.75 -3.38 48.34
C LEU A 54 -9.20 -4.56 49.21
N CYS A 55 -8.80 -5.80 48.89
CA CYS A 55 -9.13 -6.98 49.69
C CYS A 55 -8.16 -7.22 50.87
N ARG A 56 -6.85 -7.04 50.67
CA ARG A 56 -5.79 -7.39 51.62
C ARG A 56 -5.20 -6.20 52.37
N GLU A 57 -5.45 -4.98 51.90
CA GLU A 57 -4.95 -3.72 52.48
C GLU A 57 -3.42 -3.63 52.62
N ALA A 58 -2.69 -4.36 51.75
CA ALA A 58 -1.23 -4.41 51.77
C ALA A 58 -0.59 -3.30 50.91
N TRP A 59 0.46 -2.65 51.44
CA TRP A 59 1.13 -1.53 50.78
C TRP A 59 1.84 -1.91 49.47
N TYR A 60 2.38 -3.13 49.39
CA TYR A 60 3.04 -3.61 48.17
C TYR A 60 2.04 -3.79 47.00
N ASP A 61 0.76 -4.08 47.29
CA ASP A 61 -0.27 -4.18 46.26
C ASP A 61 -0.60 -2.77 45.70
N VAL A 62 -0.52 -1.71 46.52
CA VAL A 62 -0.65 -0.30 46.05
C VAL A 62 0.51 0.06 45.12
N ILE A 63 1.74 -0.33 45.47
CA ILE A 63 2.91 -0.10 44.62
C ILE A 63 2.76 -0.82 43.28
N LEU A 64 2.41 -2.12 43.33
CA LEU A 64 2.17 -2.91 42.12
C LEU A 64 1.06 -2.30 41.26
N THR A 65 -0.02 -1.81 41.89
CA THR A 65 -1.13 -1.14 41.20
C THR A 65 -0.64 0.11 40.47
N GLY A 66 0.12 0.98 41.14
CA GLY A 66 0.63 2.22 40.55
C GLY A 66 1.61 1.96 39.41
N MET A 67 2.58 1.05 39.61
CA MET A 67 3.52 0.68 38.55
C MET A 67 2.81 0.05 37.34
N ALA A 68 1.88 -0.89 37.57
CA ALA A 68 1.13 -1.52 36.49
C ALA A 68 0.25 -0.51 35.74
N LEU A 69 -0.38 0.44 36.44
CA LEU A 69 -1.15 1.52 35.80
C LEU A 69 -0.24 2.42 34.95
N GLY A 70 0.93 2.83 35.47
CA GLY A 70 1.90 3.62 34.69
C GLY A 70 2.42 2.89 33.45
N LEU A 71 2.69 1.58 33.55
CA LEU A 71 3.04 0.73 32.41
C LEU A 71 1.87 0.57 31.41
N ALA A 72 0.63 0.54 31.88
CA ALA A 72 -0.53 0.51 30.99
C ALA A 72 -0.68 1.83 30.20
N LEU A 73 -0.53 2.96 30.90
CA LEU A 73 -0.58 4.30 30.31
C LEU A 73 0.50 4.51 29.24
N THR A 74 1.72 4.05 29.51
CA THR A 74 2.83 4.11 28.54
C THR A 74 2.65 3.15 27.37
N ALA A 75 2.04 1.99 27.58
CA ALA A 75 1.79 1.04 26.50
C ALA A 75 0.81 1.61 25.46
N ARG A 76 -0.32 2.20 25.90
CA ARG A 76 -1.31 2.76 24.98
C ARG A 76 -2.21 3.80 25.65
N PHE A 77 -2.51 4.88 24.93
CA PHE A 77 -3.38 5.97 25.42
C PHE A 77 -4.80 5.53 25.82
N SER A 78 -5.32 4.41 25.28
CA SER A 78 -6.60 3.85 25.71
C SER A 78 -6.63 3.45 27.19
N ALA A 79 -5.47 3.24 27.81
CA ALA A 79 -5.35 2.98 29.24
C ALA A 79 -5.71 4.19 30.12
N LEU A 80 -5.84 5.41 29.56
CA LEU A 80 -6.34 6.58 30.29
C LEU A 80 -7.72 6.33 30.90
N LEU A 81 -8.51 5.43 30.30
CA LEU A 81 -9.79 4.96 30.83
C LEU A 81 -9.68 4.30 32.21
N LEU A 82 -8.52 3.72 32.56
CA LEU A 82 -8.30 3.08 33.85
C LEU A 82 -8.33 4.09 35.00
N CYS A 83 -7.97 5.35 34.76
CA CYS A 83 -7.95 6.39 35.80
C CYS A 83 -9.35 6.66 36.39
N PRO A 84 -10.38 7.04 35.60
CA PRO A 84 -11.73 7.18 36.11
C PRO A 84 -12.31 5.85 36.59
N LEU A 85 -11.96 4.72 35.94
CA LEU A 85 -12.40 3.38 36.39
C LEU A 85 -11.91 3.06 37.82
N PHE A 86 -10.64 3.36 38.13
CA PHE A 86 -10.07 3.11 39.46
C PHE A 86 -10.74 3.99 40.50
N LEU A 87 -10.98 5.27 40.19
CA LEU A 87 -11.73 6.16 41.05
C LEU A 87 -13.12 5.58 41.36
N ILE A 88 -13.87 5.15 40.34
CA ILE A 88 -15.21 4.58 40.51
C ILE A 88 -15.17 3.31 41.36
N LEU A 89 -14.25 2.37 41.10
CA LEU A 89 -14.11 1.14 41.87
C LEU A 89 -13.74 1.40 43.35
N VAL A 90 -12.85 2.36 43.60
CA VAL A 90 -12.45 2.74 44.96
C VAL A 90 -13.59 3.43 45.69
N LEU A 91 -14.30 4.37 45.04
CA LEU A 91 -15.47 5.03 45.62
C LEU A 91 -16.59 4.03 45.91
N TRP A 92 -16.85 3.09 45.00
CA TRP A 92 -17.80 1.99 45.19
C TRP A 92 -17.45 1.18 46.44
N GLN A 93 -16.18 0.83 46.62
CA GLN A 93 -15.71 0.12 47.81
C GLN A 93 -15.81 0.99 49.08
N ALA A 94 -15.55 2.30 48.96
CA ALA A 94 -15.63 3.26 50.06
C ALA A 94 -17.05 3.53 50.55
N ILE A 95 -18.09 3.29 49.74
CA ILE A 95 -19.49 3.28 50.23
C ILE A 95 -19.68 2.22 51.32
N THR A 96 -18.88 1.14 51.28
CA THR A 96 -18.98 0.01 52.21
C THR A 96 -17.92 -0.02 53.31
N ARG A 97 -16.90 0.84 53.26
CA ARG A 97 -15.70 0.82 54.14
C ARG A 97 -15.17 2.23 54.42
N LYS A 98 -14.26 2.39 55.40
CA LYS A 98 -13.66 3.70 55.76
C LYS A 98 -13.02 4.42 54.56
N THR A 99 -13.50 5.62 54.27
CA THR A 99 -13.23 6.37 53.03
C THR A 99 -11.79 6.91 52.88
N LEU A 100 -11.18 7.44 53.95
CA LEU A 100 -9.92 8.20 53.84
C LEU A 100 -8.71 7.36 53.42
N ARG A 101 -8.53 6.16 53.99
CA ARG A 101 -7.40 5.27 53.66
C ARG A 101 -7.43 4.85 52.18
N LEU A 102 -8.63 4.56 51.67
CA LEU A 102 -8.84 4.16 50.29
C LEU A 102 -8.49 5.30 49.31
N LEU A 103 -8.86 6.54 49.66
CA LEU A 103 -8.49 7.72 48.89
C LEU A 103 -6.98 8.00 48.91
N LEU A 104 -6.32 7.82 50.06
CA LEU A 104 -4.86 7.96 50.15
C LEU A 104 -4.11 6.89 49.35
N ALA A 105 -4.59 5.64 49.37
CA ALA A 105 -4.03 4.57 48.54
C ALA A 105 -4.22 4.84 47.03
N LEU A 106 -5.37 5.39 46.64
CA LEU A 106 -5.63 5.81 45.26
C LEU A 106 -4.71 6.97 44.85
N LEU A 107 -4.51 7.97 45.72
CA LEU A 107 -3.57 9.06 45.46
C LEU A 107 -2.14 8.53 45.28
N ALA A 108 -1.68 7.65 46.18
CA ALA A 108 -0.37 7.02 46.06
C ALA A 108 -0.23 6.21 44.76
N THR A 109 -1.29 5.51 44.35
CA THR A 109 -1.35 4.79 43.07
C THR A 109 -1.14 5.73 41.90
N PHE A 110 -1.84 6.87 41.85
CA PHE A 110 -1.69 7.83 40.75
C PHE A 110 -0.33 8.52 40.75
N VAL A 111 0.21 8.90 41.92
CA VAL A 111 1.57 9.46 42.01
C VAL A 111 2.60 8.47 41.44
N LEU A 112 2.50 7.20 41.82
CA LEU A 112 3.41 6.17 41.33
C LEU A 112 3.22 5.84 39.85
N ALA A 113 1.97 5.87 39.36
CA ALA A 113 1.68 5.70 37.94
C ALA A 113 2.29 6.82 37.09
N SER A 114 2.13 8.08 37.52
CA SER A 114 2.75 9.24 36.89
C SER A 114 4.27 9.17 36.93
N PHE A 115 4.86 8.76 38.05
CA PHE A 115 6.30 8.57 38.16
C PHE A 115 6.82 7.45 37.23
N THR A 116 6.11 6.32 37.17
CA THR A 116 6.46 5.20 36.28
C THR A 116 6.39 5.62 34.81
N LEU A 117 5.36 6.37 34.42
CA LEU A 117 5.23 6.93 33.09
C LEU A 117 6.40 7.87 32.77
N TRP A 118 6.69 8.81 33.67
CA TRP A 118 7.78 9.76 33.48
C TRP A 118 9.14 9.07 33.35
N ALA A 119 9.38 8.01 34.12
CA ALA A 119 10.59 7.19 34.03
C ALA A 119 10.73 6.48 32.69
N VAL A 120 9.64 5.91 32.13
CA VAL A 120 9.66 5.26 30.80
C VAL A 120 9.97 6.27 29.70
N TYR A 121 9.49 7.50 29.83
CA TYR A 121 9.82 8.62 28.94
C TYR A 121 11.21 9.23 29.25
N GLY A 122 12.09 8.52 29.96
CA GLY A 122 13.47 8.96 30.20
C GLY A 122 13.58 10.22 31.06
N PHE A 123 12.61 10.44 31.96
CA PHE A 123 12.50 11.65 32.77
C PHE A 123 12.48 12.95 31.96
N GLN A 124 11.98 12.91 30.72
CA GLN A 124 11.83 14.11 29.88
C GLN A 124 11.11 15.23 30.63
N PHE A 125 11.66 16.44 30.51
CA PHE A 125 11.12 17.65 31.11
C PHE A 125 11.27 18.80 30.12
N GLY A 126 10.15 19.40 29.70
CA GLY A 126 10.16 20.42 28.67
C GLY A 126 8.76 20.90 28.31
N PRO A 127 8.63 21.97 27.53
CA PRO A 127 7.33 22.50 27.16
C PRO A 127 6.67 21.67 26.06
N LEU A 128 5.33 21.68 26.02
CA LEU A 128 4.54 21.06 24.95
C LEU A 128 4.69 21.81 23.62
N GLU A 129 4.72 23.14 23.68
CA GLU A 129 4.88 24.05 22.54
C GLU A 129 5.97 25.07 22.86
N THR A 130 6.61 25.62 21.83
CA THR A 130 7.69 26.61 21.98
C THR A 130 7.22 27.80 22.83
N GLY A 131 7.89 28.04 23.96
CA GLY A 131 7.56 29.13 24.90
C GLY A 131 6.54 28.76 26.00
N GLY A 132 6.04 27.51 26.03
CA GLY A 132 5.13 27.02 27.06
C GLY A 132 5.79 26.72 28.40
N LEU A 133 4.97 26.40 29.42
CA LEU A 133 5.46 25.92 30.72
C LEU A 133 6.08 24.51 30.58
N PRO A 134 7.24 24.24 31.19
CA PRO A 134 7.85 22.92 31.14
C PRO A 134 7.06 21.94 32.01
N LEU A 135 6.76 20.78 31.44
CA LEU A 135 5.99 19.71 32.07
C LEU A 135 6.77 18.39 32.00
N PRO A 136 6.53 17.43 32.91
CA PRO A 136 7.09 16.08 32.80
C PRO A 136 6.44 15.31 31.63
N ALA A 137 7.26 14.56 30.89
CA ALA A 137 6.86 13.75 29.74
C ALA A 137 6.02 14.50 28.67
N PRO A 138 6.51 15.64 28.13
CA PRO A 138 5.76 16.45 27.16
C PRO A 138 5.38 15.66 25.90
N SER A 139 6.23 14.75 25.42
CA SER A 139 5.92 13.90 24.26
C SER A 139 4.75 12.95 24.49
N TYR A 140 4.53 12.47 25.72
CA TYR A 140 3.34 11.68 26.05
C TYR A 140 2.08 12.55 25.95
N LEU A 141 2.12 13.75 26.53
CA LEU A 141 1.00 14.69 26.51
C LEU A 141 0.65 15.13 25.08
N GLN A 142 1.67 15.35 24.23
CA GLN A 142 1.48 15.61 22.81
C GLN A 142 0.78 14.44 22.10
N GLY A 143 1.22 13.20 22.34
CA GLY A 143 0.57 12.02 21.77
C GLY A 143 -0.89 11.84 22.23
N VAL A 144 -1.22 12.26 23.47
CA VAL A 144 -2.61 12.33 23.95
C VAL A 144 -3.41 13.39 23.17
N GLN A 145 -2.84 14.56 22.88
CA GLN A 145 -3.50 15.58 22.05
C GLN A 145 -3.75 15.06 20.62
N ASP A 146 -2.75 14.42 20.02
CA ASP A 146 -2.85 13.88 18.66
C ASP A 146 -3.94 12.82 18.53
N ILE A 147 -4.02 11.88 19.48
CA ILE A 147 -5.05 10.82 19.43
C ILE A 147 -6.45 11.37 19.69
N LEU A 148 -6.59 12.39 20.56
CA LEU A 148 -7.88 13.05 20.80
C LEU A 148 -8.35 13.81 19.57
N LEU A 149 -7.44 14.49 18.86
CA LEU A 149 -7.74 15.15 17.60
C LEU A 149 -8.16 14.11 16.54
N ARG A 150 -7.40 13.01 16.41
CA ARG A 150 -7.70 11.94 15.46
C ARG A 150 -9.04 11.25 15.77
N ALA A 151 -9.36 11.06 17.05
CA ALA A 151 -10.65 10.50 17.48
C ALA A 151 -11.84 11.42 17.15
N ARG A 152 -11.64 12.74 17.02
CA ARG A 152 -12.69 13.69 16.57
C ARG A 152 -12.89 13.66 15.06
N ILE A 153 -11.81 13.51 14.29
CA ILE A 153 -11.86 13.44 12.83
C ILE A 153 -12.49 12.11 12.36
N GLY A 154 -12.25 11.04 13.11
CA GLY A 154 -12.70 9.69 12.75
C GLY A 154 -11.71 8.97 11.84
N SER A 155 -12.13 7.81 11.34
CA SER A 155 -11.35 6.99 10.42
C SER A 155 -12.30 6.34 9.41
N GLN A 156 -11.82 6.11 8.18
CA GLN A 156 -12.53 5.24 7.25
C GLN A 156 -12.67 3.85 7.91
N ALA A 157 -13.90 3.36 7.95
CA ALA A 157 -14.28 2.10 8.55
C ALA A 157 -15.19 1.31 7.61
N PHE A 158 -15.13 0.00 7.73
CA PHE A 158 -15.94 -0.93 6.94
C PHE A 158 -16.69 -1.91 7.85
N LEU A 159 -17.97 -2.11 7.55
CA LEU A 159 -18.81 -3.05 8.27
C LEU A 159 -19.92 -3.58 7.35
N MET A 160 -19.92 -4.89 7.10
CA MET A 160 -20.98 -5.58 6.34
C MET A 160 -21.26 -4.94 4.95
N GLY A 161 -20.20 -4.65 4.20
CA GLY A 161 -20.31 -4.02 2.88
C GLY A 161 -20.62 -2.52 2.90
N ARG A 162 -20.70 -1.89 4.07
CA ARG A 162 -20.94 -0.45 4.23
C ARG A 162 -19.67 0.27 4.67
N TYR A 163 -19.60 1.55 4.33
CA TYR A 163 -18.48 2.44 4.63
C TYR A 163 -18.95 3.59 5.51
N SER A 164 -18.11 4.02 6.46
CA SER A 164 -18.38 5.18 7.30
C SER A 164 -17.07 5.84 7.74
N THR A 165 -17.05 7.17 7.81
CA THR A 165 -15.94 7.96 8.37
C THR A 165 -16.12 8.25 9.85
N THR A 166 -17.37 8.18 10.33
CA THR A 166 -17.73 8.39 11.74
C THR A 166 -18.02 7.08 12.46
N GLY A 167 -18.08 5.97 11.72
CA GLY A 167 -18.25 4.63 12.27
C GLY A 167 -19.70 4.22 12.55
N TRP A 168 -19.87 3.20 13.41
CA TRP A 168 -21.16 2.71 13.91
C TRP A 168 -21.05 2.33 15.39
N TRP A 169 -22.04 2.72 16.20
CA TRP A 169 -22.06 2.34 17.61
C TRP A 169 -22.08 0.82 17.83
N TYR A 170 -22.65 0.06 16.88
CA TYR A 170 -22.73 -1.40 16.93
C TYR A 170 -21.55 -2.12 16.27
N TYR A 171 -20.52 -1.40 15.80
CA TYR A 171 -19.32 -2.01 15.19
C TYR A 171 -18.63 -2.98 16.14
N PHE A 172 -18.30 -2.54 17.35
CA PHE A 172 -17.59 -3.37 18.33
C PHE A 172 -18.43 -4.53 18.89
N PRO A 173 -19.75 -4.36 19.14
CA PRO A 173 -20.64 -5.50 19.39
C PRO A 173 -20.61 -6.56 18.28
N ILE A 174 -20.68 -6.15 17.00
CA ILE A 174 -20.62 -7.10 15.88
C ILE A 174 -19.23 -7.73 15.79
N ALA A 175 -18.16 -6.94 15.85
CA ALA A 175 -16.79 -7.43 15.84
C ALA A 175 -16.56 -8.44 16.97
N PHE A 176 -17.03 -8.14 18.19
CA PHE A 176 -16.95 -9.07 19.30
C PHE A 176 -17.70 -10.36 19.02
N LEU A 177 -18.92 -10.28 18.49
CA LEU A 177 -19.77 -11.42 18.20
C LEU A 177 -19.17 -12.35 17.13
N ILE A 178 -18.53 -11.81 16.09
CA ILE A 178 -18.03 -12.62 14.96
C ILE A 178 -16.56 -13.00 15.08
N LYS A 179 -15.76 -12.24 15.83
CA LYS A 179 -14.33 -12.54 16.04
C LYS A 179 -14.09 -13.42 17.27
N THR A 180 -15.03 -13.47 18.21
CA THR A 180 -14.89 -14.32 19.40
C THR A 180 -15.43 -15.73 19.11
N PRO A 181 -14.72 -16.81 19.46
CA PRO A 181 -15.24 -18.16 19.27
C PRO A 181 -16.61 -18.36 19.92
N ILE A 182 -17.52 -19.04 19.21
CA ILE A 182 -18.88 -19.32 19.70
C ILE A 182 -18.86 -20.01 21.08
N PRO A 183 -17.99 -21.01 21.35
CA PRO A 183 -17.88 -21.58 22.70
C PRO A 183 -17.59 -20.54 23.79
N THR A 184 -16.71 -19.57 23.53
CA THR A 184 -16.39 -18.49 24.48
C THR A 184 -17.60 -17.61 24.73
N LEU A 185 -18.39 -17.30 23.70
CA LEU A 185 -19.64 -16.53 23.84
C LEU A 185 -20.69 -17.29 24.65
N LEU A 186 -20.84 -18.59 24.41
CA LEU A 186 -21.76 -19.45 25.18
C LEU A 186 -21.33 -19.56 26.65
N PHE A 187 -20.04 -19.70 26.91
CA PHE A 187 -19.50 -19.66 28.28
C PHE A 187 -19.70 -18.31 28.95
N LEU A 188 -19.52 -17.20 28.22
CA LEU A 188 -19.78 -15.86 28.73
C LEU A 188 -21.25 -15.66 29.08
N LEU A 189 -22.16 -16.13 28.24
CA LEU A 189 -23.60 -16.11 28.51
C LEU A 189 -23.94 -16.94 29.74
N ALA A 190 -23.39 -18.15 29.87
CA ALA A 190 -23.58 -18.98 31.05
C ALA A 190 -23.07 -18.29 32.33
N ALA A 191 -21.92 -17.62 32.26
CA ALA A 191 -21.37 -16.85 33.39
C ALA A 191 -22.29 -15.68 33.78
N LEU A 192 -22.81 -14.92 32.80
CA LEU A 192 -23.77 -13.84 33.03
C LEU A 192 -25.06 -14.34 33.68
N LEU A 193 -25.60 -15.47 33.20
CA LEU A 193 -26.78 -16.11 33.78
C LEU A 193 -26.54 -16.55 35.22
N LEU A 194 -25.38 -17.15 35.53
CA LEU A 194 -25.02 -17.51 36.91
C LEU A 194 -24.94 -16.28 37.81
N THR A 195 -24.31 -15.19 37.35
CA THR A 195 -24.23 -13.95 38.14
C THR A 195 -25.63 -13.36 38.39
N ALA A 196 -26.54 -13.43 37.41
CA ALA A 196 -27.91 -12.96 37.56
C ALA A 196 -28.73 -13.85 38.53
N LEU A 197 -28.65 -15.17 38.37
CA LEU A 197 -29.37 -16.15 39.19
C LEU A 197 -28.89 -16.15 40.65
N HIS A 198 -27.58 -16.15 40.86
CA HIS A 198 -26.98 -16.15 42.20
C HIS A 198 -26.75 -14.75 42.78
N ARG A 199 -27.07 -13.70 42.01
CA ARG A 199 -26.92 -12.29 42.40
C ARG A 199 -25.52 -11.93 42.89
N THR A 200 -24.47 -12.47 42.27
CA THR A 200 -23.06 -12.26 42.66
C THR A 200 -22.42 -11.00 42.06
N TRP A 201 -23.22 -10.10 41.47
CA TRP A 201 -22.76 -8.90 40.75
C TRP A 201 -21.79 -8.03 41.56
N ARG A 202 -21.94 -7.93 42.88
CA ARG A 202 -21.01 -7.19 43.75
C ARG A 202 -19.61 -7.79 43.80
N ARG A 203 -19.51 -9.13 43.79
CA ARG A 203 -18.23 -9.85 43.76
C ARG A 203 -17.58 -9.70 42.38
N ASP A 204 -18.40 -9.77 41.34
CA ASP A 204 -17.95 -9.83 39.95
C ASP A 204 -17.65 -8.44 39.35
N ILE A 205 -17.94 -7.36 40.07
CA ILE A 205 -17.81 -5.97 39.59
C ILE A 205 -16.39 -5.62 39.12
N PHE A 206 -15.36 -6.18 39.74
CA PHE A 206 -13.96 -5.96 39.35
C PHE A 206 -13.56 -6.66 38.04
N LEU A 207 -14.42 -7.53 37.51
CA LEU A 207 -14.26 -8.17 36.20
C LEU A 207 -15.21 -7.55 35.18
N LEU A 208 -16.47 -7.33 35.59
CA LEU A 208 -17.52 -6.77 34.74
C LEU A 208 -17.31 -5.30 34.42
N MET A 209 -16.89 -4.47 35.38
CA MET A 209 -16.75 -3.03 35.18
C MET A 209 -15.59 -2.68 34.22
N PRO A 210 -14.37 -3.25 34.32
CA PRO A 210 -13.32 -3.02 33.32
C PRO A 210 -13.74 -3.49 31.93
N MET A 211 -14.38 -4.67 31.84
CA MET A 211 -14.91 -5.18 30.57
C MET A 211 -15.93 -4.19 29.98
N ALA A 212 -16.93 -3.76 30.77
CA ALA A 212 -17.92 -2.78 30.34
C ALA A 212 -17.31 -1.42 30.00
N ALA A 213 -16.26 -0.97 30.69
CA ALA A 213 -15.58 0.28 30.40
C ALA A 213 -14.88 0.23 29.04
N PHE A 214 -14.08 -0.81 28.78
CA PHE A 214 -13.40 -0.98 27.49
C PHE A 214 -14.39 -1.12 26.34
N PHE A 215 -15.51 -1.84 26.53
CA PHE A 215 -16.57 -1.88 25.54
C PHE A 215 -17.26 -0.52 25.37
N GLY A 216 -17.65 0.12 26.48
CA GLY A 216 -18.44 1.35 26.50
C GLY A 216 -17.77 2.52 25.82
N VAL A 217 -16.47 2.74 26.05
CA VAL A 217 -15.72 3.81 25.35
C VAL A 217 -15.69 3.57 23.85
N ASN A 218 -15.58 2.32 23.42
CA ASN A 218 -15.53 1.95 22.01
C ASN A 218 -16.90 2.02 21.32
N LEU A 219 -18.03 1.86 22.04
CA LEU A 219 -19.38 2.06 21.49
C LEU A 219 -19.63 3.48 20.98
N PHE A 220 -19.00 4.48 21.58
CA PHE A 220 -19.18 5.89 21.23
C PHE A 220 -17.96 6.52 20.56
N GLY A 221 -16.93 5.71 20.27
CA GLY A 221 -15.73 6.16 19.59
C GLY A 221 -15.88 6.10 18.07
N HIS A 222 -15.28 7.07 17.37
CA HIS A 222 -15.25 7.11 15.90
C HIS A 222 -14.12 6.27 15.28
N LEU A 223 -13.30 5.59 16.10
CA LEU A 223 -12.18 4.76 15.65
C LEU A 223 -12.60 3.29 15.51
N ASN A 224 -13.41 3.00 14.50
CA ASN A 224 -13.87 1.65 14.17
C ASN A 224 -12.90 0.90 13.25
N ILE A 225 -11.69 0.66 13.76
CA ILE A 225 -10.57 0.06 13.03
C ILE A 225 -9.92 -1.09 13.82
N GLY A 226 -10.66 -2.18 14.02
CA GLY A 226 -10.10 -3.41 14.57
C GLY A 226 -10.66 -3.86 15.92
N TYR A 227 -10.88 -5.16 16.06
CA TYR A 227 -11.18 -5.85 17.32
C TYR A 227 -10.14 -5.59 18.42
N ARG A 228 -8.91 -5.21 18.05
CA ARG A 228 -7.78 -4.96 18.96
C ARG A 228 -8.06 -3.97 20.10
N TYR A 229 -9.04 -3.06 19.95
CA TYR A 229 -9.44 -2.14 21.02
C TYR A 229 -10.20 -2.83 22.17
N LEU A 230 -10.74 -4.04 21.93
CA LEU A 230 -11.42 -4.87 22.93
C LEU A 230 -10.48 -5.89 23.60
N LEU A 231 -9.26 -6.09 23.09
CA LEU A 231 -8.29 -7.03 23.69
C LEU A 231 -8.08 -6.84 25.19
N PRO A 232 -7.98 -5.60 25.73
CA PRO A 232 -7.85 -5.40 27.17
C PRO A 232 -9.00 -5.98 28.00
N ALA A 233 -10.18 -6.16 27.39
CA ALA A 233 -11.34 -6.74 28.06
C ALA A 233 -11.28 -8.28 28.19
N LEU A 234 -10.55 -8.97 27.30
CA LEU A 234 -10.60 -10.44 27.21
C LEU A 234 -10.06 -11.16 28.45
N PRO A 235 -8.91 -10.77 29.05
CA PRO A 235 -8.44 -11.43 30.27
C PRO A 235 -9.45 -11.36 31.42
N PHE A 236 -10.21 -10.26 31.52
CA PHE A 236 -11.30 -10.13 32.49
C PHE A 236 -12.45 -11.08 32.16
N ALA A 237 -12.84 -11.16 30.89
CA ALA A 237 -13.87 -12.09 30.42
C ALA A 237 -13.48 -13.55 30.71
N PHE A 238 -12.24 -13.96 30.48
CA PHE A 238 -11.78 -15.33 30.76
C PHE A 238 -11.78 -15.67 32.25
N VAL A 239 -11.33 -14.74 33.10
CA VAL A 239 -11.42 -14.91 34.57
C VAL A 239 -12.88 -14.96 35.01
N TYR A 240 -13.76 -14.16 34.41
CA TYR A 240 -15.18 -14.14 34.71
C TYR A 240 -15.87 -15.44 34.30
N ILE A 241 -15.62 -15.93 33.09
CA ILE A 241 -16.10 -17.23 32.57
C ILE A 241 -15.70 -18.39 33.49
N ALA A 242 -14.52 -18.31 34.12
CA ALA A 242 -13.99 -19.34 34.99
C ALA A 242 -14.96 -19.79 36.09
N GLN A 243 -15.90 -18.94 36.51
CA GLN A 243 -16.92 -19.29 37.50
C GLN A 243 -17.83 -20.44 37.05
N VAL A 244 -17.99 -20.65 35.74
CA VAL A 244 -18.79 -21.75 35.16
C VAL A 244 -18.22 -23.11 35.55
N ALA A 245 -16.90 -23.22 35.79
CA ALA A 245 -16.30 -24.48 36.25
C ALA A 245 -16.80 -24.93 37.63
N LYS A 246 -17.43 -24.03 38.40
CA LYS A 246 -18.02 -24.32 39.71
C LYS A 246 -19.54 -24.52 39.68
N SER A 247 -20.21 -24.29 38.56
CA SER A 247 -21.67 -24.34 38.52
C SER A 247 -22.22 -25.75 38.32
N GLU A 248 -23.42 -25.97 38.85
CA GLU A 248 -24.22 -27.18 38.66
C GLU A 248 -25.43 -26.85 37.80
N PHE A 249 -25.23 -26.70 36.48
CA PHE A 249 -26.33 -26.56 35.53
C PHE A 249 -26.90 -27.94 35.20
N GLY A 250 -28.06 -28.29 35.75
CA GLY A 250 -28.67 -29.60 35.54
C GLY A 250 -27.87 -30.72 36.21
N THR A 251 -27.76 -31.89 35.57
CA THR A 251 -26.96 -32.99 36.13
C THR A 251 -25.47 -32.75 35.93
N ARG A 252 -24.66 -33.06 36.94
CA ARG A 252 -23.19 -32.87 36.93
C ARG A 252 -22.50 -33.56 35.75
N SER A 253 -23.06 -34.67 35.25
CA SER A 253 -22.57 -35.37 34.06
C SER A 253 -22.81 -34.55 32.79
N LEU A 254 -24.03 -34.04 32.59
CA LEU A 254 -24.39 -33.25 31.41
C LEU A 254 -23.58 -31.95 31.33
N THR A 255 -23.44 -31.21 32.44
CA THR A 255 -22.66 -29.97 32.47
C THR A 255 -21.20 -30.22 32.05
N ARG A 256 -20.60 -31.32 32.53
CA ARG A 256 -19.22 -31.69 32.21
C ARG A 256 -19.06 -32.12 30.76
N THR A 257 -20.00 -32.91 30.23
CA THR A 257 -19.98 -33.33 28.83
C THR A 257 -20.14 -32.15 27.89
N VAL A 258 -21.15 -31.30 28.11
CA VAL A 258 -21.37 -30.09 27.29
C VAL A 258 -20.18 -29.13 27.39
N GLY A 259 -19.69 -28.87 28.60
CA GLY A 259 -18.50 -28.04 28.80
C GLY A 259 -17.27 -28.61 28.11
N GLY A 260 -17.06 -29.93 28.19
CA GLY A 260 -15.97 -30.62 27.49
C GLY A 260 -16.07 -30.49 25.97
N LEU A 261 -17.26 -30.69 25.39
CA LEU A 261 -17.50 -30.54 23.95
C LEU A 261 -17.25 -29.10 23.48
N LEU A 262 -17.68 -28.10 24.26
CA LEU A 262 -17.42 -26.68 23.96
C LEU A 262 -15.92 -26.36 23.97
N LEU A 263 -15.16 -26.92 24.92
CA LEU A 263 -13.71 -26.73 24.99
C LEU A 263 -12.99 -27.42 23.83
N VAL A 264 -13.45 -28.60 23.41
CA VAL A 264 -12.92 -29.30 22.23
C VAL A 264 -13.23 -28.51 20.95
N TRP A 265 -14.45 -28.02 20.77
CA TRP A 265 -14.82 -27.16 19.64
C TRP A 265 -13.94 -25.91 19.59
N TYR A 266 -13.78 -25.23 20.72
CA TYR A 266 -12.92 -24.04 20.83
C TYR A 266 -11.46 -24.32 20.46
N LEU A 267 -10.90 -25.43 20.95
CA LEU A 267 -9.55 -25.84 20.65
C LEU A 267 -9.39 -26.17 19.16
N ILE A 268 -10.30 -26.97 18.59
CA ILE A 268 -10.27 -27.33 17.17
C ILE A 268 -10.37 -26.08 16.30
N GLY A 269 -11.31 -25.17 16.57
CA GLY A 269 -11.47 -23.93 15.81
C GLY A 269 -10.21 -23.07 15.80
N THR A 270 -9.47 -23.05 16.93
CA THR A 270 -8.20 -22.33 17.03
C THR A 270 -7.06 -23.05 16.33
N LEU A 271 -6.97 -24.38 16.45
CA LEU A 271 -5.91 -25.15 15.79
C LEU A 271 -6.06 -25.15 14.27
N LEU A 272 -7.29 -25.17 13.76
CA LEU A 272 -7.59 -25.18 12.32
C LEU A 272 -7.26 -23.86 11.62
N ILE A 273 -7.21 -22.75 12.34
CA ILE A 273 -6.84 -21.44 11.77
C ILE A 273 -5.34 -21.15 11.86
N TYR A 274 -4.52 -22.04 12.41
CA TYR A 274 -3.07 -21.83 12.40
C TYR A 274 -2.56 -21.85 10.94
N PRO A 275 -1.68 -20.91 10.52
CA PRO A 275 -1.07 -19.83 11.31
C PRO A 275 -1.81 -18.48 11.27
N ASP A 276 -2.93 -18.40 10.56
CA ASP A 276 -3.64 -17.19 10.11
C ASP A 276 -4.63 -16.63 11.15
N TYR A 277 -4.23 -16.62 12.42
CA TYR A 277 -5.09 -16.25 13.54
C TYR A 277 -5.77 -14.87 13.40
N LEU A 278 -5.11 -13.91 12.75
CA LEU A 278 -5.68 -12.57 12.55
C LEU A 278 -6.94 -12.64 11.69
N ALA A 279 -6.99 -13.54 10.71
CA ALA A 279 -8.14 -13.78 9.86
C ALA A 279 -9.19 -14.72 10.50
N TYR A 280 -9.09 -15.04 11.79
CA TYR A 280 -10.13 -15.81 12.47
C TYR A 280 -11.46 -15.06 12.45
N PHE A 281 -12.50 -15.71 11.95
CA PHE A 281 -13.90 -15.34 12.10
C PHE A 281 -14.66 -16.62 12.44
N ASN A 282 -15.62 -16.54 13.35
CA ASN A 282 -16.41 -17.68 13.75
C ASN A 282 -17.45 -18.06 12.69
N GLU A 283 -18.18 -19.13 12.96
CA GLU A 283 -19.13 -19.75 12.04
C GLU A 283 -20.30 -18.82 11.68
N LEU A 284 -20.67 -17.86 12.54
CA LEU A 284 -21.73 -16.88 12.27
C LEU A 284 -21.36 -15.92 11.12
N ALA A 285 -20.08 -15.64 10.94
CA ALA A 285 -19.57 -14.82 9.84
C ALA A 285 -19.23 -15.64 8.58
N GLY A 286 -19.47 -16.96 8.59
CA GLY A 286 -19.10 -17.86 7.50
C GLY A 286 -17.63 -18.30 7.55
N GLY A 287 -16.98 -18.18 8.70
CA GLY A 287 -15.59 -18.59 8.91
C GLY A 287 -14.56 -17.61 8.32
N PRO A 288 -13.26 -17.94 8.43
CA PRO A 288 -12.16 -17.09 7.98
C PRO A 288 -12.23 -16.75 6.48
N ALA A 289 -12.75 -17.67 5.65
CA ALA A 289 -12.91 -17.47 4.21
C ALA A 289 -13.91 -16.38 3.83
N ASN A 290 -14.85 -16.01 4.71
CA ASN A 290 -15.88 -15.01 4.44
C ASN A 290 -15.79 -13.77 5.35
N GLY A 291 -14.80 -13.73 6.26
CA GLY A 291 -14.62 -12.66 7.23
C GLY A 291 -14.50 -11.27 6.60
N TYR A 292 -13.82 -11.17 5.45
CA TYR A 292 -13.62 -9.94 4.68
C TYR A 292 -14.92 -9.26 4.20
N ARG A 293 -16.05 -9.97 4.21
CA ARG A 293 -17.37 -9.39 3.91
C ARG A 293 -17.95 -8.63 5.11
N TRP A 294 -17.50 -8.95 6.32
CA TRP A 294 -17.93 -8.34 7.57
C TRP A 294 -17.01 -7.23 8.01
N LEU A 295 -15.72 -7.52 8.10
CA LEU A 295 -14.68 -6.62 8.59
C LEU A 295 -13.40 -6.84 7.77
N VAL A 296 -12.73 -5.74 7.45
CA VAL A 296 -11.38 -5.76 6.86
C VAL A 296 -10.45 -4.94 7.75
N ASP A 297 -9.39 -4.34 7.21
CA ASP A 297 -8.38 -3.58 7.97
C ASP A 297 -7.60 -4.47 8.96
N SER A 298 -7.05 -3.86 10.00
CA SER A 298 -6.49 -4.50 11.18
C SER A 298 -7.34 -5.58 11.88
N ASN A 299 -8.61 -5.81 11.50
CA ASN A 299 -9.35 -7.01 11.89
C ASN A 299 -8.86 -8.27 11.19
N LEU A 300 -8.26 -8.16 10.02
CA LEU A 300 -7.99 -9.29 9.13
C LEU A 300 -6.56 -9.24 8.60
N ASP A 301 -6.04 -8.03 8.32
CA ASP A 301 -4.81 -7.83 7.58
C ASP A 301 -3.95 -6.72 8.22
N TRP A 302 -2.66 -6.99 8.33
CA TRP A 302 -1.57 -6.02 8.59
C TRP A 302 -0.43 -6.17 7.58
N GLY A 303 -0.65 -7.08 6.62
CA GLY A 303 0.29 -7.43 5.60
C GLY A 303 1.17 -8.64 5.92
N GLN A 304 0.78 -9.42 6.93
CA GLN A 304 1.51 -10.61 7.38
C GLN A 304 1.74 -11.67 6.27
N ASP A 305 0.91 -11.67 5.23
CA ASP A 305 0.84 -12.77 4.26
C ASP A 305 1.69 -12.58 2.99
N LEU A 306 2.54 -11.54 2.90
CA LEU A 306 3.52 -11.43 1.80
C LEU A 306 4.44 -12.66 1.71
N LYS A 307 4.84 -13.23 2.86
CA LYS A 307 5.65 -14.46 2.87
C LYS A 307 4.88 -15.65 2.27
N GLY A 308 3.59 -15.74 2.57
CA GLY A 308 2.69 -16.73 1.98
C GLY A 308 2.55 -16.52 0.47
N LEU A 309 2.48 -15.26 0.03
CA LEU A 309 2.40 -14.91 -1.39
C LEU A 309 3.65 -15.34 -2.15
N LYS A 310 4.85 -15.06 -1.61
CA LYS A 310 6.11 -15.52 -2.21
C LYS A 310 6.15 -17.05 -2.30
N THR A 311 5.77 -17.75 -1.23
CA THR A 311 5.72 -19.21 -1.22
C THR A 311 4.77 -19.76 -2.29
N TYR A 312 3.63 -19.10 -2.49
CA TYR A 312 2.70 -19.43 -3.56
C TYR A 312 3.31 -19.19 -4.94
N MET A 313 3.96 -18.05 -5.17
CA MET A 313 4.63 -17.73 -6.43
C MET A 313 5.69 -18.78 -6.78
N ASP A 314 6.53 -19.17 -5.83
CA ASP A 314 7.58 -20.17 -6.04
C ASP A 314 7.00 -21.55 -6.37
N ARG A 315 5.89 -21.93 -5.71
CA ARG A 315 5.23 -23.22 -5.93
C ARG A 315 4.56 -23.30 -7.29
N GLU A 316 3.92 -22.22 -7.73
CA GLU A 316 3.19 -22.17 -9.00
C GLU A 316 4.08 -21.73 -10.18
N GLY A 317 5.36 -21.39 -9.94
CA GLY A 317 6.28 -20.94 -10.99
C GLY A 317 5.95 -19.55 -11.54
N ILE A 318 5.49 -18.64 -10.68
CA ILE A 318 5.10 -17.27 -11.05
C ILE A 318 6.28 -16.33 -10.78
N ASP A 319 6.91 -15.85 -11.86
CA ASP A 319 8.06 -14.94 -11.75
C ASP A 319 7.64 -13.49 -11.41
N ARG A 320 6.51 -13.02 -11.95
CA ARG A 320 6.01 -11.63 -11.80
C ARG A 320 4.50 -11.63 -11.59
N ILE A 321 4.01 -10.78 -10.69
CA ILE A 321 2.57 -10.71 -10.32
C ILE A 321 2.08 -9.26 -10.20
N LYS A 322 0.81 -8.98 -10.50
CA LYS A 322 0.22 -7.65 -10.23
C LYS A 322 -0.25 -7.59 -8.79
N LEU A 323 0.23 -6.63 -8.00
CA LEU A 323 0.07 -6.65 -6.54
C LEU A 323 -0.58 -5.37 -6.01
N SER A 324 -1.71 -5.54 -5.31
CA SER A 324 -2.28 -4.55 -4.39
C SER A 324 -2.32 -5.15 -3.00
N TYR A 325 -1.60 -4.56 -2.05
CA TYR A 325 -1.42 -5.17 -0.73
C TYR A 325 -1.59 -4.14 0.39
N PHE A 326 -2.17 -4.59 1.51
CA PHE A 326 -2.41 -3.78 2.70
C PHE A 326 -1.32 -4.05 3.74
N GLY A 327 -0.25 -3.26 3.72
CA GLY A 327 0.82 -3.34 4.70
C GLY A 327 2.02 -2.45 4.37
N ALA A 328 3.00 -2.40 5.26
CA ALA A 328 4.13 -1.46 5.17
C ALA A 328 5.45 -2.08 4.69
N ALA A 329 5.52 -3.41 4.56
CA ALA A 329 6.74 -4.09 4.14
C ALA A 329 6.93 -4.02 2.61
N HIS A 330 8.16 -3.80 2.16
CA HIS A 330 8.51 -3.87 0.73
C HIS A 330 8.48 -5.32 0.22
N PRO A 331 7.71 -5.64 -0.85
CA PRO A 331 7.66 -6.98 -1.43
C PRO A 331 9.01 -7.48 -1.95
N ASP A 332 9.84 -6.57 -2.47
CA ASP A 332 11.18 -6.89 -3.01
C ASP A 332 12.11 -7.52 -1.96
N TYR A 333 11.95 -7.17 -0.68
CA TYR A 333 12.69 -7.80 0.42
C TYR A 333 12.46 -9.32 0.50
N TYR A 334 11.28 -9.77 0.07
CA TYR A 334 10.91 -11.19 0.01
C TYR A 334 11.17 -11.81 -1.37
N GLY A 335 11.80 -11.10 -2.31
CA GLY A 335 12.03 -11.58 -3.67
C GLY A 335 10.74 -11.72 -4.49
N ILE A 336 9.73 -10.89 -4.19
CA ILE A 336 8.51 -10.78 -4.97
C ILE A 336 8.75 -9.73 -6.04
N ILE A 337 8.81 -10.14 -7.30
CA ILE A 337 8.83 -9.22 -8.43
C ILE A 337 7.38 -8.93 -8.81
N TYR A 338 7.00 -7.67 -8.88
CA TYR A 338 5.61 -7.30 -9.06
C TYR A 338 5.40 -6.06 -9.91
N ASP A 339 4.19 -5.97 -10.47
CA ASP A 339 3.65 -4.75 -11.06
C ASP A 339 2.72 -4.10 -10.02
N PRO A 340 2.99 -2.86 -9.59
CA PRO A 340 2.20 -2.21 -8.56
C PRO A 340 0.79 -1.91 -9.04
N LEU A 341 -0.19 -2.20 -8.20
CA LEU A 341 -1.58 -1.78 -8.36
C LEU A 341 -1.91 -0.68 -7.32
N PRO A 342 -2.99 0.09 -7.52
CA PRO A 342 -3.47 1.01 -6.50
C PRO A 342 -3.61 0.32 -5.14
N SER A 343 -2.98 0.87 -4.11
CA SER A 343 -2.87 0.23 -2.78
C SER A 343 -2.78 1.26 -1.66
N TYR A 344 -3.14 0.83 -0.46
CA TYR A 344 -2.93 1.60 0.76
C TYR A 344 -2.20 0.74 1.80
N PRO A 345 -1.15 1.26 2.48
CA PRO A 345 -0.54 2.56 2.25
C PRO A 345 0.17 2.64 0.87
N LEU A 346 0.25 3.85 0.30
CA LEU A 346 0.79 4.17 -1.04
C LEU A 346 2.28 3.84 -1.27
N VAL A 347 2.91 3.07 -0.38
CA VAL A 347 4.37 2.95 -0.25
C VAL A 347 5.02 2.15 -1.39
N LEU A 348 4.26 1.60 -2.34
CA LEU A 348 4.76 0.55 -3.24
C LEU A 348 4.36 0.76 -4.69
N GLY A 349 4.90 1.81 -5.33
CA GLY A 349 4.82 2.03 -6.79
C GLY A 349 4.78 3.52 -7.15
N GLU A 350 5.43 3.92 -8.25
CA GLU A 350 5.33 5.29 -8.78
C GLU A 350 3.86 5.58 -9.16
N PRO A 351 3.17 6.55 -8.51
CA PRO A 351 1.79 6.93 -8.81
C PRO A 351 1.57 7.35 -10.27
N ASP A 352 2.65 7.74 -10.94
CA ASP A 352 2.66 8.28 -12.30
C ASP A 352 2.58 7.20 -13.37
N ARG A 353 2.59 5.91 -12.99
CA ARG A 353 2.46 4.75 -13.89
C ARG A 353 1.24 3.91 -13.57
N ARG A 354 0.04 4.52 -13.52
CA ARG A 354 -1.21 3.75 -13.45
C ARG A 354 -1.40 2.95 -14.73
N THR A 355 -0.94 1.69 -14.68
CA THR A 355 -1.01 0.73 -15.79
C THR A 355 -2.28 -0.12 -15.75
N PHE A 356 -3.11 0.08 -14.73
CA PHE A 356 -4.25 -0.76 -14.41
C PHE A 356 -5.56 -0.07 -14.81
N TYR A 357 -6.32 -0.73 -15.68
CA TYR A 357 -7.68 -0.31 -16.03
C TYR A 357 -8.72 -1.07 -15.18
N PRO A 358 -9.46 -0.40 -14.28
CA PRO A 358 -10.26 -1.07 -13.24
C PRO A 358 -11.48 -1.81 -13.78
N HIS A 359 -12.11 -1.29 -14.84
CA HIS A 359 -13.32 -1.86 -15.41
C HIS A 359 -13.07 -3.09 -16.28
N ARG A 360 -11.86 -3.19 -16.85
CA ARG A 360 -11.48 -4.27 -17.76
C ARG A 360 -10.00 -4.63 -17.60
N PRO A 361 -9.63 -5.32 -16.50
CA PRO A 361 -8.24 -5.60 -16.17
C PRO A 361 -7.52 -6.40 -17.26
N ALA A 362 -6.25 -6.04 -17.51
CA ALA A 362 -5.44 -6.75 -18.50
C ALA A 362 -5.10 -8.20 -18.06
N PRO A 363 -4.87 -9.14 -19.00
CA PRO A 363 -4.55 -10.52 -18.67
C PRO A 363 -3.35 -10.67 -17.74
N GLY A 364 -3.40 -11.67 -16.87
CA GLY A 364 -2.32 -12.01 -15.94
C GLY A 364 -2.81 -12.39 -14.56
N ILE A 365 -1.86 -12.59 -13.64
CA ILE A 365 -2.13 -13.01 -12.27
C ILE A 365 -2.10 -11.78 -11.35
N TYR A 366 -3.15 -11.65 -10.55
CA TYR A 366 -3.36 -10.55 -9.62
C TYR A 366 -3.39 -11.08 -8.19
N ALA A 367 -2.65 -10.43 -7.30
CA ALA A 367 -2.74 -10.61 -5.86
C ALA A 367 -3.29 -9.32 -5.22
N ILE A 368 -4.49 -9.41 -4.64
CA ILE A 368 -5.20 -8.26 -4.07
C ILE A 368 -5.54 -8.58 -2.62
N SER A 369 -5.00 -7.79 -1.68
CA SER A 369 -5.42 -7.84 -0.27
C SER A 369 -6.93 -7.57 -0.18
N VAL A 370 -7.64 -8.37 0.60
CA VAL A 370 -9.09 -8.21 0.79
C VAL A 370 -9.45 -6.85 1.41
N SER A 371 -8.53 -6.21 2.13
CA SER A 371 -8.72 -4.84 2.63
C SER A 371 -8.71 -3.81 1.49
N ASN A 372 -7.78 -3.95 0.54
CA ASN A 372 -7.73 -3.12 -0.65
C ASN A 372 -8.85 -3.48 -1.64
N LEU A 373 -9.23 -4.75 -1.73
CA LEU A 373 -10.38 -5.22 -2.53
C LEU A 373 -11.67 -4.50 -2.11
N GLN A 374 -11.90 -4.31 -0.80
CA GLN A 374 -13.03 -3.52 -0.31
C GLN A 374 -12.85 -2.00 -0.55
N GLY A 375 -11.66 -1.51 -0.89
CA GLY A 375 -11.42 -0.12 -1.23
C GLY A 375 -11.57 0.87 -0.06
N VAL A 376 -11.55 0.40 1.20
CA VAL A 376 -11.86 1.22 2.38
C VAL A 376 -10.93 2.42 2.54
N LEU A 377 -9.66 2.22 2.21
CA LEU A 377 -8.59 3.21 2.36
C LEU A 377 -8.03 3.68 1.01
N LEU A 378 -8.63 3.25 -0.10
CA LEU A 378 -8.33 3.75 -1.43
C LEU A 378 -9.10 5.05 -1.69
N GLU A 379 -8.60 5.86 -2.63
CA GLU A 379 -9.27 7.08 -3.06
C GLU A 379 -10.62 6.77 -3.71
N ASP A 380 -10.62 5.79 -4.62
CA ASP A 380 -11.82 5.21 -5.21
C ASP A 380 -12.10 3.83 -4.61
N ARG A 381 -13.32 3.63 -4.09
CA ARG A 381 -13.76 2.37 -3.46
C ARG A 381 -14.04 1.27 -4.47
N ASP A 382 -14.26 1.64 -5.72
CA ASP A 382 -14.62 0.75 -6.82
C ASP A 382 -13.45 0.42 -7.75
N THR A 383 -12.23 0.84 -7.39
CA THR A 383 -10.99 0.48 -8.10
C THR A 383 -10.87 -1.02 -8.40
N PHE A 384 -11.32 -1.89 -7.49
CA PHE A 384 -11.32 -3.34 -7.67
C PHE A 384 -12.71 -3.96 -7.82
N ALA A 385 -13.72 -3.18 -8.25
CA ALA A 385 -15.10 -3.66 -8.40
C ALA A 385 -15.20 -4.89 -9.29
N TRP A 386 -14.47 -4.92 -10.42
CA TRP A 386 -14.44 -6.08 -11.32
C TRP A 386 -14.05 -7.37 -10.59
N PHE A 387 -13.06 -7.32 -9.69
CA PHE A 387 -12.60 -8.47 -8.92
C PHE A 387 -13.55 -8.90 -7.79
N LYS A 388 -14.42 -8.02 -7.30
CA LYS A 388 -15.44 -8.36 -6.28
C LYS A 388 -16.45 -9.37 -6.82
N ASP A 389 -16.72 -9.34 -8.13
CA ASP A 389 -17.64 -10.24 -8.82
C ASP A 389 -16.96 -11.53 -9.33
N GLN A 390 -15.63 -11.61 -9.23
CA GLN A 390 -14.89 -12.81 -9.61
C GLN A 390 -14.65 -13.73 -8.41
N ARG A 391 -14.59 -15.04 -8.69
CA ARG A 391 -14.12 -16.02 -7.72
C ARG A 391 -12.59 -16.07 -7.75
N PRO A 392 -11.90 -15.88 -6.62
CA PRO A 392 -10.44 -16.01 -6.59
C PRO A 392 -10.02 -17.47 -6.85
N VAL A 393 -8.91 -17.66 -7.54
CA VAL A 393 -8.32 -18.98 -7.82
C VAL A 393 -7.58 -19.53 -6.60
N ALA A 394 -7.07 -18.65 -5.73
CA ALA A 394 -6.47 -19.01 -4.45
C ALA A 394 -6.65 -17.89 -3.42
N SER A 395 -6.47 -18.23 -2.15
CA SER A 395 -6.47 -17.27 -1.03
C SER A 395 -5.29 -17.56 -0.13
N ILE A 396 -4.45 -16.55 0.11
CA ILE A 396 -3.24 -16.64 0.93
C ILE A 396 -3.55 -16.02 2.29
N GLY A 397 -3.42 -16.82 3.35
CA GLY A 397 -3.66 -16.39 4.73
C GLY A 397 -5.05 -15.81 5.01
N HIS A 398 -6.02 -16.08 4.11
CA HIS A 398 -7.33 -15.45 4.04
C HIS A 398 -7.33 -13.92 3.84
N SER A 399 -6.16 -13.29 3.64
CA SER A 399 -5.99 -11.85 3.51
C SER A 399 -5.65 -11.38 2.10
N ILE A 400 -5.04 -12.22 1.26
CA ILE A 400 -4.72 -11.89 -0.13
C ILE A 400 -5.45 -12.87 -1.05
N HIS A 401 -6.27 -12.35 -1.95
CA HIS A 401 -6.93 -13.13 -2.99
C HIS A 401 -6.11 -13.12 -4.27
N ILE A 402 -5.96 -14.30 -4.87
CA ILE A 402 -5.31 -14.49 -6.17
C ILE A 402 -6.40 -14.60 -7.23
N TYR A 403 -6.25 -13.83 -8.30
CA TYR A 403 -7.11 -13.87 -9.47
C TYR A 403 -6.28 -14.11 -10.72
N GLU A 404 -6.85 -14.85 -11.66
CA GLU A 404 -6.28 -15.04 -12.97
C GLU A 404 -7.23 -14.41 -13.99
N VAL A 405 -6.72 -13.41 -14.72
CA VAL A 405 -7.48 -12.71 -15.75
C VAL A 405 -7.02 -13.22 -17.11
N GLN A 406 -7.98 -13.71 -17.90
CA GLN A 406 -7.74 -14.20 -19.25
C GLN A 406 -7.95 -13.08 -20.27
N ALA A 407 -7.42 -13.26 -21.48
CA ALA A 407 -7.69 -12.35 -22.59
C ALA A 407 -9.12 -12.52 -23.11
N ASP A 408 -9.85 -11.41 -23.20
CA ASP A 408 -11.19 -11.31 -23.75
C ASP A 408 -11.13 -11.33 -25.29
N GLY A 409 -10.73 -12.45 -25.93
CA GLY A 409 -10.71 -12.49 -27.39
C GLY A 409 -10.13 -13.74 -28.07
N GLN A 410 -10.84 -14.23 -29.08
CA GLN A 410 -10.40 -15.27 -30.02
C GLN A 410 -9.35 -14.74 -31.01
N GLY A 411 -8.07 -14.71 -30.64
CA GLY A 411 -6.96 -14.79 -31.61
C GLY A 411 -6.44 -13.50 -32.27
N THR A 412 -6.87 -12.29 -31.87
CA THR A 412 -6.32 -11.03 -32.44
C THR A 412 -5.00 -10.56 -31.81
N GLY A 413 -4.54 -11.22 -30.74
CA GLY A 413 -3.34 -10.84 -30.00
C GLY A 413 -3.46 -9.48 -29.28
N PRO A 414 -2.39 -9.05 -28.58
CA PRO A 414 -2.40 -7.83 -27.78
C PRO A 414 -2.51 -6.56 -28.65
N VAL A 415 -3.25 -5.57 -28.15
CA VAL A 415 -3.41 -4.25 -28.75
C VAL A 415 -2.49 -3.24 -28.06
N SER A 416 -1.78 -2.42 -28.83
CA SER A 416 -0.96 -1.36 -28.24
C SER A 416 -1.80 -0.10 -27.98
N LEU A 417 -1.71 0.45 -26.77
CA LEU A 417 -2.39 1.68 -26.36
C LEU A 417 -1.34 2.73 -25.98
N CYS A 418 -1.13 3.71 -26.83
CA CYS A 418 -0.15 4.78 -26.63
C CYS A 418 -0.85 6.00 -26.03
N LEU A 419 -0.46 6.41 -24.82
CA LEU A 419 -1.11 7.45 -24.03
C LEU A 419 -0.20 8.66 -23.85
N SER A 420 -0.74 9.86 -24.07
CA SER A 420 -0.07 11.13 -23.74
C SER A 420 -0.99 12.04 -22.93
N GLY A 421 -0.49 12.51 -21.78
CA GLY A 421 -1.19 13.48 -20.93
C GLY A 421 -2.35 12.93 -20.08
N LEU A 422 -2.53 11.61 -20.01
CA LEU A 422 -3.45 10.93 -19.08
C LEU A 422 -3.01 9.48 -18.79
N ALA A 423 -3.55 8.94 -17.71
CA ALA A 423 -3.50 7.54 -17.33
C ALA A 423 -4.63 6.71 -17.96
N VAL A 424 -4.46 5.38 -17.98
CA VAL A 424 -5.42 4.48 -18.63
C VAL A 424 -6.78 4.46 -17.93
N ASP A 425 -6.80 4.57 -16.60
CA ASP A 425 -7.99 4.63 -15.74
C ASP A 425 -8.80 5.92 -15.91
N GLU A 426 -8.26 6.93 -16.60
CA GLU A 426 -8.97 8.17 -16.92
C GLU A 426 -9.81 8.08 -18.21
N ILE A 427 -9.67 7.00 -18.99
CA ILE A 427 -10.48 6.73 -20.19
C ILE A 427 -11.87 6.26 -19.76
N ASP A 428 -12.92 6.92 -20.24
CA ASP A 428 -14.28 6.54 -19.88
C ASP A 428 -14.62 5.11 -20.37
N PRO A 429 -15.37 4.32 -19.57
CA PRO A 429 -15.67 2.93 -19.90
C PRO A 429 -16.35 2.72 -21.25
N ILE A 430 -17.22 3.65 -21.66
CA ILE A 430 -17.97 3.53 -22.92
C ILE A 430 -17.02 3.70 -24.10
N THR A 431 -16.16 4.72 -24.09
CA THR A 431 -15.12 4.89 -25.13
C THR A 431 -14.14 3.74 -25.13
N TYR A 432 -13.69 3.26 -23.95
CA TYR A 432 -12.78 2.13 -23.87
C TYR A 432 -13.37 0.89 -24.55
N ASP A 433 -14.61 0.53 -24.23
CA ASP A 433 -15.26 -0.65 -24.80
C ASP A 433 -15.60 -0.50 -26.29
N GLN A 434 -16.00 0.69 -26.75
CA GLN A 434 -16.36 0.92 -28.15
C GLN A 434 -15.15 1.04 -29.06
N ALA A 435 -14.05 1.65 -28.58
CA ALA A 435 -12.86 1.87 -29.37
C ALA A 435 -11.84 0.74 -29.20
N ILE A 436 -11.40 0.49 -27.96
CA ILE A 436 -10.32 -0.47 -27.67
C ILE A 436 -10.89 -1.89 -27.64
N GLY A 437 -12.01 -2.11 -26.92
CA GLY A 437 -12.84 -3.31 -27.01
C GLY A 437 -12.18 -4.63 -26.54
N THR A 438 -10.96 -4.58 -26.00
CA THR A 438 -10.21 -5.72 -25.47
C THR A 438 -9.52 -5.36 -24.17
N ASN A 439 -9.28 -6.36 -23.33
CA ASN A 439 -8.47 -6.21 -22.13
C ASN A 439 -6.98 -6.55 -22.37
N ASP A 440 -6.63 -7.25 -23.45
CA ASP A 440 -5.23 -7.56 -23.77
C ASP A 440 -4.55 -6.36 -24.41
N VAL A 441 -4.20 -5.39 -23.57
CA VAL A 441 -3.53 -4.15 -23.97
C VAL A 441 -2.07 -4.12 -23.54
N ARG A 442 -1.24 -3.44 -24.33
CA ARG A 442 0.12 -3.05 -23.99
C ARG A 442 0.18 -1.53 -23.97
N ILE A 443 0.27 -0.98 -22.77
CA ILE A 443 0.25 0.46 -22.56
C ILE A 443 1.65 1.01 -22.78
N LYS A 444 1.74 2.13 -23.51
CA LYS A 444 2.98 2.86 -23.78
C LYS A 444 2.72 4.33 -23.51
N TRP A 445 3.61 4.99 -22.80
CA TRP A 445 3.49 6.41 -22.52
C TRP A 445 4.37 7.21 -23.44
N PHE A 446 3.91 8.41 -23.78
CA PHE A 446 4.72 9.38 -24.48
C PHE A 446 4.24 10.81 -24.19
N ASP A 447 5.00 11.84 -24.57
CA ASP A 447 4.56 13.24 -24.56
C ASP A 447 4.44 13.76 -25.99
N THR A 448 3.23 14.04 -26.45
CA THR A 448 2.93 14.57 -27.78
C THR A 448 3.55 15.93 -28.08
N ARG A 449 4.03 16.67 -27.08
CA ARG A 449 4.74 17.94 -27.30
C ARG A 449 6.15 17.74 -27.85
N SER A 450 6.76 16.58 -27.59
CA SER A 450 8.17 16.33 -27.84
C SER A 450 8.47 14.94 -28.38
N SER A 451 7.49 14.04 -28.47
CA SER A 451 7.72 12.68 -28.90
C SER A 451 6.50 12.04 -29.55
N LEU A 452 6.74 10.97 -30.30
CA LEU A 452 5.71 10.15 -30.90
C LEU A 452 6.16 8.70 -30.88
N ILE A 453 5.39 7.81 -30.28
CA ILE A 453 5.62 6.37 -30.35
C ILE A 453 4.64 5.70 -31.33
N VAL A 454 5.19 4.90 -32.24
CA VAL A 454 4.43 4.07 -33.17
C VAL A 454 4.67 2.60 -32.80
N PRO A 455 3.62 1.88 -32.37
CA PRO A 455 3.78 0.53 -31.84
C PRO A 455 4.17 -0.48 -32.92
N THR A 456 4.82 -1.55 -32.48
CA THR A 456 5.38 -2.67 -33.25
C THR A 456 4.59 -3.08 -34.49
N ALA A 457 5.34 -3.47 -35.53
CA ALA A 457 4.82 -4.00 -36.79
C ALA A 457 3.82 -5.15 -36.59
N GLY A 458 2.61 -5.02 -37.15
CA GLY A 458 1.62 -6.12 -37.21
C GLY A 458 0.57 -6.14 -36.11
N ARG A 459 0.72 -5.36 -35.03
CA ARG A 459 -0.33 -5.24 -33.99
C ARG A 459 -1.28 -4.08 -34.25
N PRO A 460 -2.58 -4.20 -33.95
CA PRO A 460 -3.47 -3.04 -33.86
C PRO A 460 -2.93 -2.05 -32.81
N GLY A 461 -3.08 -0.76 -33.08
CA GLY A 461 -2.57 0.29 -32.20
C GLY A 461 -3.56 1.45 -32.09
N TRP A 462 -3.71 1.96 -30.88
CA TRP A 462 -4.40 3.19 -30.55
C TRP A 462 -3.39 4.21 -30.06
N LEU A 463 -3.57 5.45 -30.47
CA LEU A 463 -2.82 6.60 -29.97
C LEU A 463 -3.81 7.62 -29.43
N LEU A 464 -3.53 8.10 -28.23
CA LEU A 464 -4.39 9.03 -27.52
C LEU A 464 -3.58 10.28 -27.20
N ALA A 465 -4.05 11.43 -27.70
CA ALA A 465 -3.44 12.73 -27.49
C ALA A 465 -4.38 13.62 -26.66
N SER A 466 -3.94 14.01 -25.46
CA SER A 466 -4.66 14.95 -24.60
C SER A 466 -4.48 16.40 -25.04
N ASP A 467 -5.51 17.22 -24.88
CA ASP A 467 -5.37 18.68 -25.02
C ASP A 467 -4.45 19.30 -23.95
N ALA A 468 -4.17 18.59 -22.85
CA ALA A 468 -3.18 18.99 -21.85
C ALA A 468 -1.73 18.90 -22.37
N THR A 469 -1.50 18.05 -23.38
CA THR A 469 -0.23 17.88 -24.08
C THR A 469 -0.51 18.04 -25.57
N PRO A 470 -0.63 19.26 -26.11
CA PRO A 470 -0.91 19.45 -27.53
C PRO A 470 0.19 18.83 -28.39
N LEU A 471 -0.19 18.29 -29.54
CA LEU A 471 0.76 17.70 -30.49
C LEU A 471 1.64 18.80 -31.10
N SER A 472 2.95 18.58 -31.13
CA SER A 472 3.88 19.49 -31.82
C SER A 472 3.59 19.50 -33.33
N PRO A 473 3.65 20.67 -34.01
CA PRO A 473 3.50 20.74 -35.47
C PRO A 473 4.46 19.80 -36.22
N ALA A 474 5.70 19.66 -35.73
CA ALA A 474 6.68 18.76 -36.35
C ALA A 474 6.26 17.29 -36.24
N LEU A 475 5.48 16.92 -35.22
CA LEU A 475 4.98 15.55 -35.02
C LEU A 475 3.63 15.31 -35.68
N GLU A 476 2.81 16.35 -35.87
CA GLU A 476 1.56 16.30 -36.66
C GLU A 476 1.83 15.74 -38.07
N ASP A 477 2.87 16.26 -38.72
CA ASP A 477 3.27 15.81 -40.05
C ASP A 477 3.59 14.31 -40.10
N TRP A 478 4.19 13.77 -39.04
CA TRP A 478 4.49 12.33 -38.94
C TRP A 478 3.29 11.48 -38.55
N LEU A 479 2.38 12.02 -37.73
CA LEU A 479 1.23 11.29 -37.19
C LEU A 479 0.07 11.19 -38.19
N HIS A 480 -0.35 12.30 -38.79
CA HIS A 480 -1.59 12.35 -39.59
C HIS A 480 -1.65 11.34 -40.74
N PRO A 481 -0.57 11.05 -41.48
CA PRO A 481 -0.61 10.08 -42.57
C PRO A 481 -0.83 8.63 -42.12
N ILE A 482 -0.62 8.32 -40.83
CA ILE A 482 -0.57 6.95 -40.33
C ILE A 482 -1.76 6.61 -39.42
N VAL A 483 -2.60 7.60 -39.09
CA VAL A 483 -3.75 7.45 -38.21
C VAL A 483 -5.06 7.91 -38.85
N SER A 484 -6.18 7.39 -38.33
CA SER A 484 -7.52 7.90 -38.56
C SER A 484 -8.13 8.32 -37.22
N PRO A 485 -8.74 9.51 -37.10
CA PRO A 485 -9.44 9.89 -35.88
C PRO A 485 -10.64 8.96 -35.67
N TRP A 486 -10.81 8.47 -34.45
CA TRP A 486 -12.02 7.78 -34.01
C TRP A 486 -13.02 8.78 -33.44
N GLY A 487 -12.55 9.72 -32.62
CA GLY A 487 -13.37 10.77 -32.04
C GLY A 487 -12.62 11.59 -30.99
N THR A 488 -13.20 12.72 -30.62
CA THR A 488 -12.76 13.54 -29.48
C THR A 488 -13.63 13.19 -28.27
N CYS A 489 -12.97 12.88 -27.17
CA CYS A 489 -13.55 12.38 -25.93
C CYS A 489 -13.14 13.28 -24.75
N ARG A 490 -13.65 12.96 -23.57
CA ARG A 490 -13.21 13.59 -22.31
C ARG A 490 -12.89 12.50 -21.28
N THR A 491 -12.02 12.83 -20.34
CA THR A 491 -11.71 11.99 -19.18
C THR A 491 -12.96 11.70 -18.36
N VAL A 492 -12.92 10.66 -17.51
CA VAL A 492 -14.03 10.27 -16.62
C VAL A 492 -14.53 11.46 -15.77
N ASP A 493 -13.65 12.35 -15.33
CA ASP A 493 -14.01 13.55 -14.57
C ASP A 493 -14.50 14.73 -15.42
N GLY A 494 -14.51 14.58 -16.75
CA GLY A 494 -14.91 15.57 -17.74
C GLY A 494 -13.94 16.74 -17.95
N LYS A 495 -12.82 16.81 -17.20
CA LYS A 495 -11.96 17.99 -17.18
C LYS A 495 -11.07 18.09 -18.41
N THR A 496 -10.49 16.96 -18.84
CA THR A 496 -9.49 16.93 -19.91
C THR A 496 -10.10 16.33 -21.17
N ALA A 497 -10.04 17.07 -22.27
CA ALA A 497 -10.40 16.54 -23.58
C ALA A 497 -9.20 15.81 -24.21
N TYR A 498 -9.47 14.80 -25.02
CA TYR A 498 -8.46 14.05 -25.76
C TYR A 498 -9.00 13.54 -27.08
N THR A 499 -8.13 13.39 -28.07
CA THR A 499 -8.47 12.76 -29.35
C THR A 499 -7.91 11.36 -29.42
N LEU A 500 -8.77 10.41 -29.77
CA LEU A 500 -8.40 9.02 -29.96
C LEU A 500 -8.18 8.73 -31.44
N TYR A 501 -7.00 8.21 -31.76
CA TYR A 501 -6.55 7.89 -33.11
C TYR A 501 -6.34 6.39 -33.25
N ARG A 502 -6.88 5.81 -34.32
CA ARG A 502 -6.57 4.45 -34.73
C ARG A 502 -5.36 4.46 -35.66
N VAL A 503 -4.34 3.67 -35.37
CA VAL A 503 -3.19 3.51 -36.28
C VAL A 503 -3.61 2.61 -37.44
N VAL A 504 -3.66 3.18 -38.66
CA VAL A 504 -4.18 2.51 -39.86
C VAL A 504 -3.11 2.19 -40.91
N ASP A 505 -2.02 2.96 -40.97
CA ASP A 505 -0.97 2.77 -42.00
C ASP A 505 0.45 2.86 -41.41
N LYS A 506 0.90 1.75 -40.84
CA LYS A 506 2.28 1.63 -40.32
C LYS A 506 3.33 1.57 -41.43
N GLU A 507 2.97 1.27 -42.67
CA GLU A 507 3.93 1.11 -43.76
C GLU A 507 4.38 2.48 -44.28
N THR A 508 3.47 3.45 -44.33
CA THR A 508 3.83 4.85 -44.60
C THR A 508 4.83 5.38 -43.57
N PHE A 509 4.67 5.05 -42.29
CA PHE A 509 5.66 5.40 -41.27
C PHE A 509 7.05 4.79 -41.56
N ARG A 510 7.11 3.50 -41.91
CA ARG A 510 8.36 2.81 -42.22
C ARG A 510 9.07 3.38 -43.44
N ARG A 511 8.34 3.69 -44.51
CA ARG A 511 8.90 4.31 -45.71
C ARG A 511 9.55 5.64 -45.38
N ARG A 512 8.88 6.48 -44.58
CA ARG A 512 9.46 7.75 -44.13
C ARG A 512 10.69 7.59 -43.25
N LEU A 513 10.70 6.61 -42.35
CA LEU A 513 11.89 6.28 -41.56
C LEU A 513 13.07 5.83 -42.45
N HIS A 514 12.78 5.08 -43.51
CA HIS A 514 13.79 4.68 -44.49
C HIS A 514 14.34 5.90 -45.23
N ASP A 515 13.48 6.78 -45.73
CA ASP A 515 13.90 8.01 -46.43
C ASP A 515 14.67 8.98 -45.53
N LEU A 516 14.33 9.02 -44.24
CA LEU A 516 15.08 9.76 -43.23
C LEU A 516 16.49 9.17 -43.07
N ARG A 517 16.59 7.85 -42.90
CA ARG A 517 17.87 7.15 -42.76
C ARG A 517 18.80 7.37 -43.95
N GLU A 518 18.29 7.33 -45.18
CA GLU A 518 19.10 7.52 -46.39
C GLU A 518 19.66 8.94 -46.51
N ARG A 519 18.98 9.94 -45.93
CA ARG A 519 19.42 11.35 -45.92
C ARG A 519 20.28 11.70 -44.70
N SER A 520 20.24 10.90 -43.64
CA SER A 520 21.04 11.10 -42.44
C SER A 520 22.45 10.50 -42.59
N ALA A 521 23.43 11.16 -41.95
CA ALA A 521 24.76 10.61 -41.75
C ALA A 521 25.18 10.87 -40.30
N VAL A 522 25.83 9.91 -39.67
CA VAL A 522 26.33 10.06 -38.30
C VAL A 522 27.78 9.64 -38.25
N TRP A 523 28.53 10.25 -37.34
CA TRP A 523 29.97 10.08 -37.26
C TRP A 523 30.41 9.75 -35.84
N SER A 524 31.59 9.15 -35.71
CA SER A 524 32.26 8.95 -34.43
C SER A 524 33.71 9.41 -34.54
N SER A 525 34.17 10.15 -33.53
CA SER A 525 35.56 10.59 -33.40
C SER A 525 36.19 9.92 -32.19
N ARG A 526 37.48 9.61 -32.26
CA ARG A 526 38.25 9.19 -31.08
C ARG A 526 38.56 10.36 -30.15
N GLU A 527 38.72 11.56 -30.73
CA GLU A 527 39.09 12.78 -30.02
C GLU A 527 37.85 13.59 -29.62
N ALA A 528 37.93 14.23 -28.45
CA ALA A 528 36.88 15.12 -27.97
C ALA A 528 36.92 16.50 -28.65
N ASP A 529 38.11 16.94 -29.08
CA ASP A 529 38.32 18.18 -29.81
C ASP A 529 38.13 17.94 -31.30
N LEU A 530 37.13 18.61 -31.89
CA LEU A 530 36.78 18.48 -33.30
C LEU A 530 37.56 19.46 -34.21
N THR A 531 38.41 20.32 -33.65
CA THR A 531 39.33 21.20 -34.40
C THR A 531 40.67 20.57 -34.74
N SER A 532 41.02 19.46 -34.08
CA SER A 532 42.31 18.78 -34.27
C SER A 532 42.42 18.19 -35.68
N PRO A 533 43.54 18.41 -36.40
CA PRO A 533 43.81 17.72 -37.68
C PRO A 533 43.85 16.19 -37.56
N GLN A 534 43.93 15.65 -36.33
CA GLN A 534 43.92 14.22 -36.01
C GLN A 534 42.52 13.68 -35.62
N ALA A 535 41.51 14.54 -35.53
CA ALA A 535 40.12 14.15 -35.30
C ALA A 535 39.54 13.47 -36.57
N GLU A 536 39.99 12.25 -36.85
CA GLU A 536 39.41 11.43 -37.91
C GLU A 536 37.99 11.01 -37.49
N ALA A 537 37.00 11.83 -37.84
CA ALA A 537 35.60 11.49 -37.72
C ALA A 537 35.25 10.43 -38.77
N HIS A 538 34.98 9.22 -38.31
CA HIS A 538 34.60 8.11 -39.17
C HIS A 538 33.09 8.04 -39.28
N ARG A 539 32.59 7.95 -40.52
CA ARG A 539 31.15 7.76 -40.77
C ARG A 539 30.72 6.39 -40.25
N LEU A 540 29.69 6.37 -39.40
CA LEU A 540 29.07 5.14 -38.94
C LEU A 540 27.84 4.82 -39.81
N PRO A 541 27.66 3.56 -40.25
CA PRO A 541 26.47 3.17 -40.98
C PRO A 541 25.26 3.16 -40.05
N LEU A 542 24.19 3.88 -40.44
CA LEU A 542 22.89 3.81 -39.77
C LEU A 542 22.17 2.49 -40.12
N PRO A 543 21.28 1.97 -39.25
CA PRO A 543 21.00 2.48 -37.90
C PRO A 543 22.14 2.15 -36.92
N VAL A 544 22.39 3.07 -35.99
CA VAL A 544 23.41 2.91 -34.94
C VAL A 544 22.77 2.38 -33.66
N ASP A 545 23.38 1.37 -33.05
CA ASP A 545 22.89 0.67 -31.85
C ASP A 545 23.51 1.25 -30.58
N PHE A 546 22.68 1.48 -29.56
CA PHE A 546 23.09 1.93 -28.23
C PHE A 546 22.81 0.84 -27.21
N GLY A 547 23.86 0.18 -26.72
CA GLY A 547 23.82 -0.82 -25.66
C GLY A 547 22.90 -2.02 -25.92
N HIS A 548 22.57 -2.31 -27.19
CA HIS A 548 21.57 -3.29 -27.61
C HIS A 548 20.15 -3.02 -27.09
N GLN A 549 19.88 -1.79 -26.66
CA GLN A 549 18.58 -1.35 -26.14
C GLN A 549 17.77 -0.62 -27.20
N VAL A 550 18.39 0.38 -27.85
CA VAL A 550 17.74 1.23 -28.87
C VAL A 550 18.67 1.49 -30.04
N LYS A 551 18.09 1.72 -31.22
CA LYS A 551 18.79 2.04 -32.46
C LYS A 551 18.37 3.39 -33.00
N LEU A 552 19.32 4.29 -33.24
CA LEU A 552 19.11 5.53 -33.97
C LEU A 552 19.00 5.22 -35.46
N PHE A 553 17.85 5.51 -36.07
CA PHE A 553 17.58 5.33 -37.50
C PHE A 553 18.02 6.52 -38.35
N GLY A 554 17.88 7.72 -37.81
CA GLY A 554 18.19 8.96 -38.50
C GLY A 554 17.75 10.17 -37.69
N TYR A 555 18.02 11.35 -38.23
CA TYR A 555 17.66 12.62 -37.63
C TYR A 555 17.33 13.65 -38.72
N GLU A 556 16.55 14.66 -38.35
CA GLU A 556 16.16 15.79 -39.17
C GLU A 556 16.25 17.07 -38.33
N LEU A 557 16.88 18.10 -38.89
CA LEU A 557 16.82 19.45 -38.34
C LEU A 557 15.55 20.09 -38.90
N VAL A 558 14.58 20.38 -38.04
CA VAL A 558 13.34 21.04 -38.45
C VAL A 558 13.68 22.52 -38.63
N GLU A 559 13.63 23.01 -39.88
CA GLU A 559 14.03 24.38 -40.28
C GLU A 559 13.06 25.46 -39.76
N THR A 560 12.95 25.59 -38.45
CA THR A 560 12.36 26.72 -37.77
C THR A 560 13.43 27.32 -36.88
N MET A 561 14.28 28.21 -37.41
CA MET A 561 14.93 29.18 -36.53
C MET A 561 13.82 30.07 -35.99
N HIS A 562 13.32 29.71 -34.81
CA HIS A 562 12.45 30.59 -34.06
C HIS A 562 13.17 31.92 -33.81
N SER A 563 12.44 33.02 -33.67
CA SER A 563 13.02 34.36 -33.48
C SER A 563 13.85 34.50 -32.20
N ASP A 564 13.96 33.45 -31.39
CA ASP A 564 14.72 33.31 -30.15
C ASP A 564 16.03 32.49 -30.28
N GLY A 565 16.38 31.99 -31.48
CA GLY A 565 17.62 31.25 -31.72
C GLY A 565 17.58 29.76 -31.35
N GLN A 566 16.40 29.15 -31.22
CA GLN A 566 16.27 27.70 -31.01
C GLN A 566 16.29 26.91 -32.32
N ILE A 567 16.94 25.75 -32.29
CA ILE A 567 16.87 24.69 -33.30
C ILE A 567 16.10 23.50 -32.75
N GLU A 568 15.21 22.97 -33.59
CA GLU A 568 14.49 21.72 -33.33
C GLU A 568 15.19 20.56 -34.04
N LEU A 569 15.66 19.59 -33.25
CA LEU A 569 16.27 18.35 -33.73
C LEU A 569 15.33 17.19 -33.49
N LEU A 570 14.82 16.58 -34.57
CA LEU A 570 14.05 15.36 -34.52
C LEU A 570 14.98 14.14 -34.68
N THR A 571 14.90 13.21 -33.74
CA THR A 571 15.66 11.94 -33.77
C THR A 571 14.69 10.76 -33.83
N ALA A 572 14.96 9.81 -34.73
CA ALA A 572 14.13 8.63 -34.93
C ALA A 572 14.81 7.36 -34.41
N TRP A 573 14.08 6.60 -33.60
CA TRP A 573 14.63 5.47 -32.85
C TRP A 573 13.81 4.20 -33.05
N ARG A 574 14.45 3.06 -32.83
CA ARG A 574 13.81 1.75 -32.76
C ARG A 574 14.26 1.00 -31.51
N VAL A 575 13.31 0.44 -30.78
CA VAL A 575 13.57 -0.43 -29.64
C VAL A 575 14.10 -1.78 -30.12
N VAL A 576 15.23 -2.21 -29.55
CA VAL A 576 15.89 -3.49 -29.79
C VAL A 576 15.56 -4.49 -28.70
N ALA A 577 15.56 -4.04 -27.44
CA ALA A 577 15.22 -4.86 -26.28
C ALA A 577 14.35 -4.04 -25.30
N PRO A 578 13.34 -4.67 -24.66
CA PRO A 578 12.57 -4.03 -23.60
C PRO A 578 13.44 -3.86 -22.35
N THR A 579 13.20 -2.77 -21.60
CA THR A 579 13.92 -2.48 -20.35
C THR A 579 13.03 -1.68 -19.40
N ASP A 580 13.16 -1.95 -18.10
CA ASP A 580 12.54 -1.15 -17.04
C ASP A 580 13.50 -0.02 -16.56
N ALA A 581 14.74 0.02 -17.06
CA ALA A 581 15.72 1.04 -16.70
C ALA A 581 15.29 2.42 -17.20
N PRO A 582 15.40 3.50 -16.39
CA PRO A 582 15.01 4.85 -16.78
C PRO A 582 16.05 5.46 -17.72
N LEU A 583 15.98 5.13 -19.01
CA LEU A 583 16.89 5.67 -20.01
C LEU A 583 16.64 7.17 -20.28
N VAL A 584 17.70 7.86 -20.72
CA VAL A 584 17.68 9.26 -21.14
C VAL A 584 18.47 9.39 -22.43
N ILE A 585 17.93 10.14 -23.40
CA ILE A 585 18.66 10.56 -24.60
C ILE A 585 19.19 11.97 -24.32
N PHE A 586 20.48 12.17 -24.44
CA PHE A 586 21.05 13.52 -24.45
C PHE A 586 21.29 13.97 -25.88
N ALA A 587 21.00 15.23 -26.14
CA ALA A 587 21.37 15.94 -27.36
C ALA A 587 22.07 17.23 -26.96
N HIS A 588 23.35 17.36 -27.28
CA HIS A 588 24.14 18.52 -26.89
C HIS A 588 24.77 19.20 -28.09
N LEU A 589 24.64 20.52 -28.12
CA LEU A 589 25.38 21.41 -28.99
C LEU A 589 26.80 21.59 -28.45
N LEU A 590 27.78 21.31 -29.31
CA LEU A 590 29.19 21.50 -29.04
C LEU A 590 29.74 22.66 -29.89
N ASP A 591 30.64 23.44 -29.30
CA ASP A 591 31.44 24.41 -30.03
C ASP A 591 32.51 23.72 -30.89
N THR A 592 33.27 24.52 -31.65
CA THR A 592 34.36 24.01 -32.48
C THR A 592 35.40 23.21 -31.69
N ASN A 593 35.65 23.55 -30.41
CA ASN A 593 36.60 22.87 -29.53
C ASN A 593 36.01 21.61 -28.85
N GLY A 594 34.79 21.20 -29.21
CA GLY A 594 34.09 20.08 -28.60
C GLY A 594 33.60 20.35 -27.17
N GLN A 595 33.53 21.61 -26.74
CA GLN A 595 32.98 21.99 -25.44
C GLN A 595 31.46 22.07 -25.50
N PHE A 596 30.81 21.63 -24.42
CA PHE A 596 29.36 21.75 -24.26
C PHE A 596 28.93 23.22 -24.25
N VAL A 597 27.97 23.56 -25.10
CA VAL A 597 27.41 24.91 -25.22
C VAL A 597 25.99 24.96 -24.67
N ALA A 598 25.14 24.08 -25.18
CA ALA A 598 23.74 23.98 -24.82
C ALA A 598 23.27 22.56 -25.08
N GLY A 599 22.17 22.12 -24.46
CA GLY A 599 21.69 20.77 -24.70
C GLY A 599 20.50 20.40 -23.85
N GLN A 600 19.94 19.25 -24.14
CA GLN A 600 18.82 18.68 -23.41
C GLN A 600 19.03 17.19 -23.14
N ASP A 601 18.72 16.80 -21.92
CA ASP A 601 18.68 15.43 -21.45
C ASP A 601 17.22 15.03 -21.26
N ARG A 602 16.69 14.24 -22.19
CA ARG A 602 15.26 13.90 -22.19
C ARG A 602 14.97 12.58 -22.87
N LEU A 603 13.93 11.91 -22.39
CA LEU A 603 13.28 10.81 -23.10
C LEU A 603 11.81 10.86 -22.71
N ASP A 604 10.99 11.41 -23.59
CA ASP A 604 9.55 11.55 -23.35
C ASP A 604 8.76 10.35 -23.86
N VAL A 605 9.44 9.24 -24.09
CA VAL A 605 8.84 7.93 -24.38
C VAL A 605 9.39 6.95 -23.34
N PRO A 606 8.87 6.94 -22.10
CA PRO A 606 9.43 6.12 -21.03
C PRO A 606 9.58 4.64 -21.44
N PRO A 607 10.67 3.95 -21.04
CA PRO A 607 10.89 2.55 -21.40
C PRO A 607 9.81 1.55 -20.93
N ALA A 608 9.01 1.94 -19.95
CA ALA A 608 7.88 1.14 -19.48
C ALA A 608 6.89 0.83 -20.61
N GLY A 609 6.74 -0.46 -20.91
CA GLY A 609 5.84 -0.94 -21.97
C GLY A 609 6.44 -0.99 -23.37
N TRP A 610 7.74 -0.69 -23.53
CA TRP A 610 8.47 -0.88 -24.77
C TRP A 610 8.45 -2.33 -25.24
N GLU A 611 8.40 -2.51 -26.56
CA GLU A 611 8.45 -3.79 -27.22
C GLU A 611 9.45 -3.77 -28.38
N VAL A 612 10.01 -4.93 -28.69
CA VAL A 612 10.97 -5.07 -29.79
C VAL A 612 10.34 -4.60 -31.10
N ASN A 613 11.03 -3.70 -31.81
CA ASN A 613 10.59 -3.01 -33.03
C ASN A 613 9.49 -1.95 -32.84
N ASP A 614 9.21 -1.50 -31.62
CA ASP A 614 8.61 -0.18 -31.47
C ASP A 614 9.53 0.87 -32.07
N HIS A 615 8.94 1.85 -32.73
CA HIS A 615 9.65 3.00 -33.24
C HIS A 615 9.13 4.24 -32.55
N PHE A 616 10.02 5.17 -32.25
CA PHE A 616 9.61 6.44 -31.68
C PHE A 616 10.44 7.60 -32.23
N LEU A 617 9.83 8.77 -32.22
CA LEU A 617 10.47 10.05 -32.53
C LEU A 617 10.65 10.82 -31.23
N GLN A 618 11.77 11.52 -31.11
CA GLN A 618 12.06 12.44 -30.01
C GLN A 618 12.55 13.76 -30.59
N LEU A 619 11.86 14.83 -30.25
CA LEU A 619 12.26 16.22 -30.47
C LEU A 619 13.15 16.69 -29.34
N HIS A 620 14.20 17.41 -29.71
CA HIS A 620 15.12 18.11 -28.82
C HIS A 620 15.18 19.57 -29.23
N TRP A 621 15.18 20.48 -28.26
CA TRP A 621 15.34 21.92 -28.52
C TRP A 621 16.73 22.37 -28.08
N LEU A 622 17.53 22.84 -29.02
CA LEU A 622 18.88 23.32 -28.80
C LEU A 622 18.91 24.83 -28.99
N THR A 623 19.10 25.58 -27.90
CA THR A 623 19.27 27.04 -27.97
C THR A 623 20.68 27.35 -28.44
N ILE A 624 20.81 28.02 -29.59
CA ILE A 624 22.10 28.52 -30.06
C ILE A 624 22.39 29.85 -29.37
N PRO A 625 23.51 30.01 -28.66
CA PRO A 625 23.92 31.29 -28.14
C PRO A 625 24.18 32.32 -29.25
N PRO A 626 23.79 33.60 -29.06
CA PRO A 626 23.97 34.64 -30.09
C PRO A 626 25.42 34.88 -30.54
N ASP A 627 26.38 34.50 -29.69
CA ASP A 627 27.82 34.63 -29.87
C ASP A 627 28.48 33.39 -30.46
N LEU A 628 27.72 32.30 -30.69
CA LEU A 628 28.26 31.09 -31.31
C LEU A 628 28.51 31.35 -32.82
N PRO A 629 29.73 31.13 -33.33
CA PRO A 629 30.02 31.33 -34.75
C PRO A 629 29.11 30.47 -35.62
N THR A 630 28.45 31.09 -36.60
CA THR A 630 27.43 30.47 -37.47
C THR A 630 27.96 29.33 -38.34
N GLU A 631 29.28 29.17 -38.46
CA GLU A 631 29.85 28.34 -39.52
C GLU A 631 30.22 26.91 -39.10
N ARG A 632 30.38 26.57 -37.81
CA ARG A 632 30.70 25.18 -37.38
C ARG A 632 30.33 24.87 -35.93
N TRP A 633 29.15 24.31 -35.71
CA TRP A 633 28.77 23.65 -34.46
C TRP A 633 28.35 22.21 -34.76
N VAL A 634 28.49 21.32 -33.77
CA VAL A 634 28.21 19.89 -33.91
C VAL A 634 27.24 19.48 -32.84
N VAL A 635 26.29 18.61 -33.16
CA VAL A 635 25.42 18.02 -32.14
C VAL A 635 25.93 16.64 -31.79
N GLU A 636 26.19 16.37 -30.52
CA GLU A 636 26.37 15.02 -30.02
C GLU A 636 25.05 14.44 -29.52
N VAL A 637 24.84 13.15 -29.78
CA VAL A 637 23.70 12.39 -29.27
C VAL A 637 24.18 11.10 -28.64
N GLY A 638 23.60 10.75 -27.49
CA GLY A 638 23.79 9.44 -26.90
C GLY A 638 22.74 9.10 -25.86
N VAL A 639 22.92 7.94 -25.20
CA VAL A 639 21.95 7.37 -24.28
C VAL A 639 22.63 6.97 -22.99
N TYR A 640 22.02 7.23 -21.84
CA TYR A 640 22.47 6.75 -20.54
C TYR A 640 21.30 6.31 -19.66
N ALA A 641 21.59 5.53 -18.63
CA ALA A 641 20.62 5.14 -17.62
C ALA A 641 20.61 6.16 -16.46
N ARG A 642 19.46 6.77 -16.15
CA ARG A 642 19.33 7.90 -15.20
C ARG A 642 19.74 7.56 -13.77
N ASP A 643 19.49 6.31 -13.37
CA ASP A 643 19.77 5.79 -12.03
C ASP A 643 21.27 5.60 -11.76
N THR A 644 22.02 5.16 -12.76
CA THR A 644 23.46 4.86 -12.68
C THR A 644 24.33 5.94 -13.31
N LEU A 645 23.76 6.84 -14.10
CA LEU A 645 24.43 7.79 -14.99
C LEU A 645 25.39 7.13 -15.99
N GLN A 646 25.26 5.82 -16.20
CA GLN A 646 26.14 5.07 -17.11
C GLN A 646 25.69 5.26 -18.55
N ARG A 647 26.61 5.73 -19.40
CA ARG A 647 26.41 5.85 -20.85
C ARG A 647 26.42 4.50 -21.53
N LEU A 648 25.53 4.32 -22.50
CA LEU A 648 25.43 3.10 -23.28
C LEU A 648 26.48 3.07 -24.40
N PRO A 649 27.18 1.94 -24.60
CA PRO A 649 28.15 1.81 -25.68
C PRO A 649 27.47 1.88 -27.05
N VAL A 650 28.17 2.43 -28.04
CA VAL A 650 27.66 2.63 -29.41
C VAL A 650 28.22 1.57 -30.34
N PHE A 651 27.39 0.98 -31.19
CA PHE A 651 27.79 0.05 -32.25
C PHE A 651 27.25 0.49 -33.61
N GLY A 652 28.11 0.51 -34.63
CA GLY A 652 27.70 0.79 -36.01
C GLY A 652 26.76 -0.30 -36.56
N GLY A 653 26.08 0.00 -37.68
CA GLY A 653 25.25 -0.98 -38.39
C GLY A 653 26.00 -2.24 -38.87
N ASP A 654 27.34 -2.21 -38.90
CA ASP A 654 28.23 -3.35 -39.17
C ASP A 654 28.55 -4.20 -37.92
N GLY A 655 28.05 -3.80 -36.75
CA GLY A 655 28.24 -4.48 -35.46
C GLY A 655 29.53 -4.13 -34.73
N ARG A 656 30.35 -3.22 -35.25
CA ARG A 656 31.59 -2.80 -34.59
C ARG A 656 31.32 -1.72 -33.55
N GLN A 657 31.94 -1.85 -32.39
CA GLN A 657 31.84 -0.84 -31.34
C GLN A 657 32.57 0.44 -31.77
N ALA A 658 31.90 1.57 -31.62
CA ALA A 658 32.48 2.89 -31.82
C ALA A 658 33.42 3.25 -30.66
N PRO A 659 34.45 4.08 -30.90
CA PRO A 659 35.41 4.46 -29.87
C PRO A 659 34.84 5.29 -28.71
N GLN A 660 33.68 5.91 -28.92
CA GLN A 660 32.99 6.75 -27.93
C GLN A 660 31.55 6.26 -27.74
N ASP A 661 30.93 6.65 -26.63
CA ASP A 661 29.55 6.32 -26.23
C ASP A 661 28.50 7.33 -26.74
N ARG A 662 28.83 7.99 -27.85
CA ARG A 662 28.04 9.03 -28.51
C ARG A 662 28.27 9.02 -30.02
N VAL A 663 27.33 9.61 -30.74
CA VAL A 663 27.46 9.92 -32.17
C VAL A 663 27.43 11.42 -32.39
N LEU A 664 28.12 11.87 -33.43
CA LEU A 664 28.15 13.26 -33.87
C LEU A 664 27.24 13.43 -35.09
N LEU A 665 26.44 14.50 -35.09
CA LEU A 665 25.58 14.94 -36.17
C LEU A 665 26.18 16.23 -36.72
N PHE A 666 26.61 16.22 -37.98
CA PHE A 666 27.08 17.42 -38.67
C PHE A 666 25.93 18.03 -39.46
N SER A 667 25.86 19.36 -39.46
CA SER A 667 25.02 20.10 -40.42
C SER A 667 25.61 19.92 -41.82
N ASN A 668 24.76 19.62 -42.81
CA ASN A 668 25.16 19.53 -44.22
C ASN A 668 25.19 20.90 -44.93
N GLN A 669 25.05 22.01 -44.18
CA GLN A 669 25.22 23.37 -44.69
C GLN A 669 26.54 23.98 -44.24
#